data_AF-A0A0F2JM41-F1
#
_entry.id   AF-A0A0F2JM41-F1
#
_cell.length_a   1.000
_cell.length_b   1.000
_cell.length_c   1.000
_cell.angle_alpha   90.00
_cell.angle_beta   90.00
_cell.angle_gamma   90.00
#
_symmetry.space_group_name_H-M   'P 1'
#
loop_
_entity.id
_entity.type
_entity.pdbx_description
1 polymer ?
#
loop_
_entity_poly.entity_id
_entity_poly.type
_entity_poly.pdbx_seq_one_letter_code
_entity_poly.pdbx_strand_id
1 'polypeptide(L)'
;MSSKKRNTSVFLLITMIFTLSFPALAFANTSPTLTRLAGFDRYETASQIAKSGWSQSDYAILAFGENYPDALSSAPLAKKYNAPILLTNSNSLPNTTKQTLIDLHVKNVIIIGGTGVIYASVESELESMGVNTTRIFGNDKYDTAIKVAQQITTAPSELFVVTGEDYPDALSVASIACIKEIPIILVPNDSIPDSVVNYISTINVNKTYEIGYSDIISDKVCNQFPNTERILGADKYARNIVVSQRFNSDFKSDSICVATGEGFADALTGAAYSAKLSEPIILINNDSPTSTKGYYHQRVSNTSNVYVFGGTGIISDSVIQNLNIYNVPKEDTVSPMRVRLNKSSITINVGGVETLMATLDMSKATVDPVYGNANNVTWVSSNPDVARVSLFGNIIGLNAGTAVITVTTTDGSEKATCEVTVSNPNFNGNQITLSVSNYTKVEPTIATFKYKILDKVGTDITRTIPASQIGAVTSIRSSISLDPSEGIGTITYNSLPDIDKPIVITLVDLASGITVSLSSTSNSGSSSATGSPISTPTLTENVKISKIEITSPGLAVASSGVGYATYKILDQNGNDITSYLSRPNNIIFKNDVTTINAGNGILTLTPNTGINLGELNSIVITASDSATGVSTSATLTIDTRQPEQLH
;
A
#
# COMPACT_ATOMS: atom_id res chain seq x y z
N MET A 1 -7.05 23.25 -105.59
CA MET A 1 -7.71 24.07 -104.56
C MET A 1 -8.98 23.37 -104.11
N SER A 2 -8.98 22.72 -102.95
CA SER A 2 -10.22 22.37 -102.25
C SER A 2 -9.89 22.11 -100.79
N SER A 3 -10.71 22.68 -99.90
CA SER A 3 -10.41 22.93 -98.50
C SER A 3 -11.30 22.09 -97.58
N LYS A 4 -10.65 21.53 -96.54
CA LYS A 4 -11.12 21.30 -95.14
C LYS A 4 -12.19 20.22 -94.92
N LYS A 5 -11.80 19.11 -94.27
CA LYS A 5 -11.83 18.80 -92.81
C LYS A 5 -13.25 18.46 -92.34
N ARG A 6 -13.53 17.39 -91.56
CA ARG A 6 -12.84 16.99 -90.32
C ARG A 6 -13.28 15.58 -89.83
N ASN A 7 -12.28 14.77 -89.50
CA ASN A 7 -12.11 13.79 -88.41
C ASN A 7 -13.32 13.10 -87.72
N THR A 8 -13.28 11.76 -87.74
CA THR A 8 -13.33 10.89 -86.54
C THR A 8 -12.59 9.58 -86.86
N SER A 9 -11.42 9.34 -86.26
CA SER A 9 -10.69 8.07 -86.39
C SER A 9 -10.28 7.53 -85.03
N VAL A 10 -10.77 6.33 -84.78
CA VAL A 10 -10.33 5.30 -83.83
C VAL A 10 -8.81 5.13 -83.90
N PHE A 11 -8.11 4.99 -82.77
CA PHE A 11 -6.96 4.09 -82.70
C PHE A 11 -6.70 3.61 -81.26
N LEU A 12 -6.74 2.30 -81.12
CA LEU A 12 -6.32 1.48 -79.99
C LEU A 12 -4.78 1.55 -79.92
N LEU A 13 -4.19 2.01 -78.82
CA LEU A 13 -2.75 1.93 -78.60
C LEU A 13 -2.44 1.29 -77.24
N ILE A 14 -1.75 0.16 -77.35
CA ILE A 14 -1.09 -0.60 -76.30
C ILE A 14 -0.17 0.34 -75.51
N THR A 15 -0.44 0.55 -74.21
CA THR A 15 0.51 1.16 -73.29
C THR A 15 0.93 0.16 -72.21
N MET A 16 2.20 -0.19 -72.37
CA MET A 16 3.04 -1.06 -71.59
C MET A 16 3.27 -0.51 -70.16
N ILE A 17 3.27 -1.46 -69.23
CA ILE A 17 3.55 -1.40 -67.79
C ILE A 17 4.74 -0.50 -67.45
N PHE A 18 4.51 0.49 -66.58
CA PHE A 18 5.45 0.93 -65.55
C PHE A 18 4.64 1.47 -64.36
N THR A 19 3.94 0.57 -63.67
CA THR A 19 3.46 0.86 -62.32
C THR A 19 4.69 0.96 -61.43
N LEU A 20 5.12 2.19 -61.13
CA LEU A 20 5.98 2.46 -59.97
C LEU A 20 5.20 2.04 -58.74
N SER A 21 5.34 0.77 -58.37
CA SER A 21 5.02 0.26 -57.05
C SER A 21 6.00 0.94 -56.10
N PHE A 22 5.64 2.14 -55.63
CA PHE A 22 6.15 2.58 -54.33
C PHE A 22 5.69 1.49 -53.35
N PRO A 23 6.59 0.73 -52.69
CA PRO A 23 6.14 -0.04 -51.55
C PRO A 23 5.51 0.97 -50.60
N ALA A 24 4.20 0.83 -50.36
CA ALA A 24 3.60 1.49 -49.23
C ALA A 24 4.46 1.09 -48.04
N LEU A 25 5.14 2.07 -47.43
CA LEU A 25 5.80 1.86 -46.16
C LEU A 25 4.68 1.49 -45.19
N ALA A 26 4.46 0.20 -45.00
CA ALA A 26 3.69 -0.31 -43.90
C ALA A 26 4.51 0.01 -42.65
N PHE A 27 4.22 1.13 -42.00
CA PHE A 27 4.70 1.37 -40.66
C PHE A 27 4.05 0.31 -39.77
N ALA A 28 4.86 -0.65 -39.31
CA ALA A 28 4.45 -1.52 -38.23
C ALA A 28 4.26 -0.62 -37.00
N ASN A 29 3.00 -0.31 -36.66
CA ASN A 29 2.67 0.36 -35.41
C ASN A 29 2.92 -0.63 -34.28
N THR A 30 4.14 -0.66 -33.75
CA THR A 30 4.45 -1.42 -32.54
C THR A 30 3.73 -0.75 -31.37
N SER A 31 2.85 -1.49 -30.71
CA SER A 31 2.25 -1.11 -29.44
C SER A 31 3.31 -0.63 -28.45
N PRO A 32 3.09 0.49 -27.73
CA PRO A 32 4.07 0.98 -26.77
C PRO A 32 4.28 -0.02 -25.63
N THR A 33 5.50 -0.04 -25.08
CA THR A 33 5.83 -0.90 -23.93
C THR A 33 5.23 -0.31 -22.66
N LEU A 34 4.39 -1.08 -21.97
CA LEU A 34 3.80 -0.70 -20.70
C LEU A 34 4.70 -1.13 -19.53
N THR A 35 5.04 -0.19 -18.65
CA THR A 35 5.74 -0.44 -17.39
C THR A 35 4.93 0.15 -16.23
N ARG A 36 4.44 -0.69 -15.32
CA ARG A 36 3.81 -0.25 -14.07
C ARG A 36 4.84 -0.27 -12.95
N LEU A 37 5.07 0.90 -12.34
CA LEU A 37 5.94 1.09 -11.17
C LEU A 37 5.03 1.29 -9.96
N ALA A 38 4.86 0.22 -9.18
CA ALA A 38 3.92 0.19 -8.07
C ALA A 38 4.35 -0.83 -7.01
N GLY A 39 4.02 -0.54 -5.75
CA GLY A 39 4.15 -1.45 -4.62
C GLY A 39 2.82 -1.68 -3.90
N PHE A 40 2.88 -2.34 -2.75
CA PHE A 40 1.73 -2.58 -1.88
C PHE A 40 1.13 -1.27 -1.35
N ASP A 41 1.98 -0.31 -1.02
CA ASP A 41 1.60 1.00 -0.51
C ASP A 41 2.35 2.13 -1.25
N ARG A 42 2.17 3.36 -0.77
CA ARG A 42 2.81 4.56 -1.32
C ARG A 42 4.33 4.58 -1.14
N TYR A 43 4.84 3.99 -0.05
CA TYR A 43 6.28 3.96 0.26
C TYR A 43 7.00 3.00 -0.69
N GLU A 44 6.41 1.82 -0.89
CA GLU A 44 6.94 0.86 -1.85
C GLU A 44 6.79 1.36 -3.30
N THR A 45 5.69 2.02 -3.65
CA THR A 45 5.53 2.66 -4.97
C THR A 45 6.62 3.71 -5.22
N ALA A 46 6.88 4.60 -4.26
CA ALA A 46 7.98 5.55 -4.33
C ALA A 46 9.34 4.87 -4.53
N SER A 47 9.58 3.77 -3.80
CA SER A 47 10.79 2.93 -3.95
C SER A 47 10.91 2.34 -5.35
N GLN A 48 9.84 1.79 -5.93
CA GLN A 48 9.87 1.21 -7.29
C GLN A 48 10.14 2.29 -8.35
N ILE A 49 9.55 3.47 -8.20
CA ILE A 49 9.83 4.63 -9.08
C ILE A 49 11.30 5.04 -8.99
N ALA A 50 11.83 5.15 -7.76
CA ALA A 50 13.23 5.50 -7.53
C ALA A 50 14.20 4.46 -8.11
N LYS A 51 13.96 3.16 -7.90
CA LYS A 51 14.82 2.09 -8.43
C LYS A 51 14.75 1.95 -9.94
N SER A 52 13.61 2.30 -10.56
CA SER A 52 13.50 2.34 -12.02
C SER A 52 14.20 3.56 -12.63
N GLY A 53 14.20 4.70 -11.93
CA GLY A 53 14.75 5.95 -12.46
C GLY A 53 16.24 6.13 -12.21
N TRP A 54 16.79 5.47 -11.20
CA TRP A 54 18.16 5.64 -10.74
C TRP A 54 18.80 4.28 -10.44
N SER A 55 19.97 4.03 -11.00
CA SER A 55 20.85 2.95 -10.55
C SER A 55 21.64 3.35 -9.30
N GLN A 56 21.94 4.65 -9.18
CA GLN A 56 22.59 5.30 -8.04
C GLN A 56 22.10 6.76 -7.95
N SER A 57 22.12 7.34 -6.75
CA SER A 57 21.94 8.77 -6.56
C SER A 57 22.63 9.24 -5.27
N ASP A 58 23.43 10.32 -5.34
CA ASP A 58 24.07 10.89 -4.15
C ASP A 58 23.06 11.59 -3.22
N TYR A 59 21.89 11.95 -3.74
CA TYR A 59 20.85 12.69 -3.05
C TYR A 59 19.50 11.97 -3.11
N ALA A 60 18.68 12.11 -2.07
CA ALA A 60 17.24 11.84 -2.15
C ALA A 60 16.47 12.98 -1.50
N ILE A 61 15.28 13.30 -2.04
CA ILE A 61 14.32 14.17 -1.38
C ILE A 61 13.40 13.29 -0.54
N LEU A 62 13.25 13.60 0.74
CA LEU A 62 12.36 12.87 1.64
C LEU A 62 11.18 13.75 2.03
N ALA A 63 9.97 13.28 1.71
CA ALA A 63 8.72 13.97 2.02
C ALA A 63 7.83 13.10 2.92
N PHE A 64 6.89 13.76 3.60
CA PHE A 64 5.91 13.06 4.43
C PHE A 64 4.95 12.26 3.55
N GLY A 65 4.75 10.99 3.90
CA GLY A 65 3.97 10.06 3.11
C GLY A 65 2.47 10.17 3.34
N GLU A 66 2.01 10.56 4.53
CA GLU A 66 0.58 10.46 4.87
C GLU A 66 -0.22 11.72 4.50
N ASN A 67 0.45 12.86 4.36
CA ASN A 67 -0.14 14.12 3.94
C ASN A 67 0.77 14.87 2.95
N TYR A 68 0.21 15.80 2.18
CA TYR A 68 0.86 16.46 1.05
C TYR A 68 1.41 17.90 1.25
N PRO A 69 1.04 18.69 2.29
CA PRO A 69 1.13 20.15 2.21
C PRO A 69 2.55 20.69 2.00
N ASP A 70 3.54 20.11 2.65
CA ASP A 70 4.94 20.51 2.50
C ASP A 70 5.60 19.90 1.25
N ALA A 71 5.05 18.82 0.71
CA ALA A 71 5.69 18.02 -0.33
C ALA A 71 5.41 18.52 -1.76
N LEU A 72 4.30 19.23 -1.99
CA LEU A 72 3.83 19.61 -3.32
C LEU A 72 4.81 20.48 -4.12
N SER A 73 5.60 21.30 -3.44
CA SER A 73 6.60 22.20 -4.05
C SER A 73 7.97 21.54 -4.24
N SER A 74 8.18 20.32 -3.74
CA SER A 74 9.49 19.68 -3.69
C SER A 74 9.99 19.12 -5.02
N ALA A 75 9.10 18.89 -5.98
CA ALA A 75 9.46 18.22 -7.23
C ALA A 75 10.61 18.90 -7.99
N PRO A 76 10.59 20.23 -8.23
CA PRO A 76 11.68 20.88 -8.98
C PRO A 76 13.01 20.85 -8.24
N LEU A 77 13.00 20.79 -6.90
CA LEU A 77 14.21 20.62 -6.11
C LEU A 77 14.86 19.26 -6.37
N ALA A 78 14.06 18.20 -6.57
CA ALA A 78 14.57 16.88 -6.92
C ALA A 78 15.35 16.89 -8.23
N LYS A 79 14.92 17.69 -9.22
CA LYS A 79 15.66 17.84 -10.49
C LYS A 79 17.05 18.43 -10.28
N LYS A 80 17.17 19.49 -9.47
CA LYS A 80 18.45 20.17 -9.19
C LYS A 80 19.52 19.22 -8.67
N TYR A 81 19.12 18.24 -7.85
CA TYR A 81 20.02 17.24 -7.28
C TYR A 81 20.06 15.91 -8.06
N ASN A 82 19.33 15.81 -9.19
CA ASN A 82 19.11 14.55 -9.91
C ASN A 82 18.70 13.41 -8.94
N ALA A 83 17.77 13.70 -8.05
CA ALA A 83 17.41 12.86 -6.92
C ALA A 83 16.02 12.24 -7.09
N PRO A 84 15.79 10.99 -6.63
CA PRO A 84 14.44 10.49 -6.43
C PRO A 84 13.75 11.23 -5.27
N ILE A 85 12.42 11.19 -5.28
CA ILE A 85 11.58 11.60 -4.14
C ILE A 85 11.10 10.33 -3.45
N LEU A 86 11.41 10.19 -2.17
CA LEU A 86 11.00 9.08 -1.31
C LEU A 86 10.06 9.59 -0.21
N LEU A 87 9.34 8.66 0.41
CA LEU A 87 8.32 8.97 1.41
C LEU A 87 8.67 8.35 2.77
N THR A 88 8.24 9.01 3.86
CA THR A 88 8.40 8.54 5.24
C THR A 88 7.12 8.67 6.06
N ASN A 89 6.98 7.89 7.13
CA ASN A 89 6.02 8.16 8.19
C ASN A 89 6.52 9.33 9.07
N SER A 90 5.69 9.80 10.01
CA SER A 90 6.06 10.93 10.87
C SER A 90 7.22 10.62 11.80
N ASN A 91 7.29 9.39 12.35
CA ASN A 91 8.21 9.04 13.43
C ASN A 91 9.28 8.01 13.05
N SER A 92 9.20 7.39 11.87
CA SER A 92 10.13 6.35 11.43
C SER A 92 10.20 6.28 9.91
N LEU A 93 11.39 5.94 9.39
CA LEU A 93 11.56 5.57 7.99
C LEU A 93 10.96 4.17 7.75
N PRO A 94 10.08 3.99 6.76
CA PRO A 94 9.69 2.66 6.30
C PRO A 94 10.92 1.85 5.89
N ASN A 95 10.92 0.54 6.18
CA ASN A 95 12.03 -0.34 5.81
C ASN A 95 12.31 -0.34 4.29
N THR A 96 11.28 -0.20 3.47
CA THR A 96 11.40 -0.05 2.01
C THR A 96 12.14 1.23 1.61
N THR A 97 11.86 2.34 2.28
CA THR A 97 12.57 3.62 2.09
C THR A 97 14.04 3.49 2.50
N LYS A 98 14.33 2.90 3.67
CA LYS A 98 15.71 2.65 4.11
C LYS A 98 16.49 1.83 3.10
N GLN A 99 15.91 0.72 2.66
CA GLN A 99 16.55 -0.17 1.69
C GLN A 99 16.80 0.55 0.37
N THR A 100 15.89 1.42 -0.06
CA THR A 100 16.07 2.20 -1.28
C THR A 100 17.22 3.21 -1.17
N LEU A 101 17.35 3.87 -0.01
CA LEU A 101 18.50 4.77 0.25
C LEU A 101 19.82 4.00 0.16
N ILE A 102 19.87 2.78 0.71
CA ILE A 102 21.04 1.90 0.65
C ILE A 102 21.31 1.44 -0.80
N ASP A 103 20.30 0.91 -1.48
CA ASP A 103 20.41 0.36 -2.83
C ASP A 103 20.90 1.42 -3.83
N LEU A 104 20.44 2.66 -3.68
CA LEU A 104 20.84 3.79 -4.52
C LEU A 104 22.12 4.49 -4.05
N HIS A 105 22.68 4.07 -2.91
CA HIS A 105 23.90 4.61 -2.31
C HIS A 105 23.80 6.10 -1.99
N VAL A 106 22.64 6.50 -1.46
CA VAL A 106 22.34 7.89 -1.10
C VAL A 106 23.23 8.33 0.05
N LYS A 107 23.85 9.51 -0.10
CA LYS A 107 24.74 10.12 0.89
C LYS A 107 24.09 11.30 1.59
N ASN A 108 23.17 11.99 0.92
CA ASN A 108 22.52 13.19 1.44
C ASN A 108 21.00 13.08 1.26
N VAL A 109 20.25 13.31 2.31
CA VAL A 109 18.79 13.38 2.27
C VAL A 109 18.33 14.79 2.59
N ILE A 110 17.55 15.36 1.69
CA ILE A 110 16.89 16.65 1.88
C ILE A 110 15.47 16.38 2.36
N ILE A 111 15.22 16.65 3.64
CA ILE A 111 13.92 16.47 4.28
C ILE A 111 13.07 17.71 4.00
N ILE A 112 11.88 17.52 3.43
CA ILE A 112 10.92 18.60 3.18
C ILE A 112 9.80 18.50 4.20
N GLY A 113 9.72 19.50 5.06
CA GLY A 113 8.72 19.58 6.13
C GLY A 113 9.32 19.68 7.53
N GLY A 114 8.58 20.36 8.41
CA GLY A 114 8.99 20.63 9.77
C GLY A 114 8.94 19.39 10.67
N THR A 115 9.49 19.52 11.88
CA THR A 115 9.46 18.45 12.89
C THR A 115 8.07 18.14 13.45
N GLY A 116 7.06 18.98 13.15
CA GLY A 116 5.67 18.69 13.47
C GLY A 116 5.01 17.62 12.59
N VAL A 117 5.59 17.33 11.41
CA VAL A 117 5.09 16.31 10.47
C VAL A 117 6.10 15.20 10.20
N ILE A 118 7.41 15.51 10.19
CA ILE A 118 8.49 14.53 10.09
C ILE A 118 9.41 14.74 11.28
N TYR A 119 9.25 13.94 12.31
CA TYR A 119 9.90 14.09 13.61
C TYR A 119 11.43 14.00 13.50
N ALA A 120 12.10 14.53 14.52
CA ALA A 120 13.56 14.45 14.62
C ALA A 120 14.09 13.00 14.71
N SER A 121 13.23 12.03 15.07
CA SER A 121 13.59 10.61 15.07
C SER A 121 13.91 10.08 13.67
N VAL A 122 13.20 10.54 12.64
CA VAL A 122 13.47 10.17 11.23
C VAL A 122 14.84 10.69 10.79
N GLU A 123 15.17 11.92 11.19
CA GLU A 123 16.47 12.55 10.91
C GLU A 123 17.60 11.83 11.63
N SER A 124 17.41 11.50 12.91
CA SER A 124 18.36 10.70 13.69
C SER A 124 18.57 9.30 13.08
N GLU A 125 17.51 8.70 12.53
CA GLU A 125 17.58 7.41 11.86
C GLU A 125 18.42 7.48 10.56
N LEU A 126 18.21 8.51 9.74
CA LEU A 126 19.05 8.79 8.55
C LEU A 126 20.52 8.97 8.93
N GLU A 127 20.81 9.79 9.95
CA GLU A 127 22.17 10.04 10.43
C GLU A 127 22.83 8.75 10.94
N SER A 128 22.07 7.88 11.63
CA SER A 128 22.57 6.59 12.09
C SER A 128 22.91 5.63 10.94
N MET A 129 22.27 5.81 9.78
CA MET A 129 22.60 5.10 8.54
C MET A 129 23.82 5.69 7.82
N GLY A 130 24.44 6.75 8.37
CA GLY A 130 25.57 7.45 7.75
C GLY A 130 25.16 8.40 6.62
N VAL A 131 23.88 8.79 6.57
CA VAL A 131 23.33 9.72 5.58
C VAL A 131 23.31 11.13 6.17
N ASN A 132 23.88 12.11 5.47
CA ASN A 132 23.80 13.51 5.86
C ASN A 132 22.39 14.04 5.62
N THR A 133 21.89 14.86 6.52
CA THR A 133 20.53 15.41 6.45
C THR A 133 20.57 16.92 6.24
N THR A 134 19.60 17.43 5.48
CA THR A 134 19.32 18.86 5.38
C THR A 134 17.81 19.04 5.39
N ARG A 135 17.29 19.80 6.34
CA ARG A 135 15.84 20.02 6.46
C ARG A 135 15.44 21.39 5.91
N ILE A 136 14.47 21.39 5.00
CA ILE A 136 13.82 22.59 4.47
C ILE A 136 12.39 22.62 5.00
N PHE A 137 12.05 23.63 5.79
CA PHE A 137 10.74 23.74 6.41
C PHE A 137 10.37 25.19 6.74
N GLY A 138 9.10 25.53 6.57
CA GLY A 138 8.49 26.79 6.95
C GLY A 138 7.69 26.72 8.25
N ASN A 139 7.12 27.87 8.64
CA ASN A 139 6.10 27.93 9.69
C ASN A 139 4.80 27.23 9.26
N ASP A 140 4.53 27.21 7.96
CA ASP A 140 3.40 26.54 7.32
C ASP A 140 3.79 26.08 5.92
N LYS A 141 2.82 25.48 5.21
CA LYS A 141 2.99 24.94 3.86
C LYS A 141 3.41 25.98 2.81
N TYR A 142 2.98 27.23 2.99
CA TYR A 142 3.31 28.30 2.05
C TYR A 142 4.74 28.80 2.28
N ASP A 143 5.14 29.00 3.55
CA ASP A 143 6.53 29.32 3.91
C ASP A 143 7.49 28.17 3.55
N THR A 144 7.08 26.91 3.72
CA THR A 144 7.87 25.75 3.25
C THR A 144 8.09 25.84 1.73
N ALA A 145 7.04 26.12 0.96
CA ALA A 145 7.14 26.27 -0.49
C ALA A 145 8.09 27.41 -0.91
N ILE A 146 8.09 28.54 -0.19
CA ILE A 146 9.05 29.63 -0.43
C ILE A 146 10.48 29.19 -0.14
N LYS A 147 10.72 28.49 0.97
CA LYS A 147 12.07 27.99 1.30
C LYS A 147 12.55 26.97 0.28
N VAL A 148 11.67 26.11 -0.24
CA VAL A 148 11.99 25.20 -1.34
C VAL A 148 12.30 25.98 -2.63
N ALA A 149 11.51 27.00 -2.97
CA ALA A 149 11.73 27.86 -4.13
C ALA A 149 13.13 28.51 -4.12
N GLN A 150 13.55 29.03 -2.97
CA GLN A 150 14.88 29.61 -2.77
C GLN A 150 16.02 28.59 -2.95
N GLN A 151 15.77 27.31 -2.66
CA GLN A 151 16.74 26.24 -2.88
C GLN A 151 16.80 25.77 -4.34
N ILE A 152 15.76 26.02 -5.14
CA ILE A 152 15.78 25.72 -6.58
C ILE A 152 16.66 26.75 -7.28
N THR A 153 16.30 28.03 -7.20
CA THR A 153 17.04 29.13 -7.83
C THR A 153 16.95 30.42 -7.01
N THR A 154 18.00 31.23 -7.04
CA THR A 154 18.04 32.54 -6.37
C THR A 154 17.45 33.67 -7.21
N ALA A 155 17.21 33.43 -8.51
CA ALA A 155 16.71 34.43 -9.44
C ALA A 155 15.72 33.81 -10.46
N PRO A 156 14.53 33.36 -10.01
CA PRO A 156 13.53 32.79 -10.92
C PRO A 156 12.98 33.85 -11.88
N SER A 157 12.96 33.53 -13.18
CA SER A 157 12.31 34.35 -14.20
C SER A 157 10.84 33.99 -14.42
N GLU A 158 10.44 32.78 -14.02
CA GLU A 158 9.09 32.24 -14.15
C GLU A 158 8.63 31.64 -12.82
N LEU A 159 7.32 31.61 -12.57
CA LEU A 159 6.70 30.96 -11.41
C LEU A 159 5.49 30.12 -11.83
N PHE A 160 5.29 28.99 -11.17
CA PHE A 160 3.97 28.35 -11.07
C PHE A 160 3.29 28.78 -9.78
N VAL A 161 2.03 29.20 -9.86
CA VAL A 161 1.19 29.53 -8.70
C VAL A 161 0.00 28.58 -8.69
N VAL A 162 -0.14 27.83 -7.60
CA VAL A 162 -1.19 26.82 -7.42
C VAL A 162 -1.82 26.96 -6.04
N THR A 163 -3.04 26.43 -5.86
CA THR A 163 -3.66 26.42 -4.54
C THR A 163 -2.87 25.52 -3.59
N GLY A 164 -2.73 25.96 -2.34
CA GLY A 164 -2.24 25.12 -1.25
C GLY A 164 -3.35 24.29 -0.59
N GLU A 165 -4.63 24.52 -0.92
CA GLU A 165 -5.77 23.85 -0.29
C GLU A 165 -6.11 22.49 -0.93
N ASP A 166 -5.49 22.15 -2.05
CA ASP A 166 -5.62 20.87 -2.75
C ASP A 166 -4.32 20.55 -3.51
N TYR A 167 -4.16 19.32 -3.97
CA TYR A 167 -2.91 18.81 -4.57
C TYR A 167 -2.89 18.65 -6.12
N PRO A 168 -3.99 18.38 -6.84
CA PRO A 168 -3.91 18.00 -8.26
C PRO A 168 -3.26 19.06 -9.17
N ASP A 169 -3.43 20.34 -8.84
CA ASP A 169 -2.87 21.44 -9.63
C ASP A 169 -1.35 21.56 -9.47
N ALA A 170 -0.84 21.35 -8.26
CA ALA A 170 0.60 21.25 -8.02
C ALA A 170 1.21 20.05 -8.75
N LEU A 171 0.55 18.89 -8.71
CA LEU A 171 1.00 17.67 -9.39
C LEU A 171 0.99 17.84 -10.91
N SER A 172 0.03 18.62 -11.44
CA SER A 172 -0.08 18.91 -12.87
C SER A 172 1.11 19.67 -13.42
N VAL A 173 1.68 20.59 -12.63
CA VAL A 173 2.87 21.35 -13.02
C VAL A 173 4.18 20.68 -12.60
N ALA A 174 4.16 19.70 -11.70
CA ALA A 174 5.36 19.14 -11.07
C ALA A 174 6.43 18.71 -12.09
N SER A 175 6.05 17.93 -13.11
CA SER A 175 7.00 17.44 -14.14
C SER A 175 7.63 18.57 -14.96
N ILE A 176 6.85 19.56 -15.40
CA ILE A 176 7.36 20.70 -16.17
C ILE A 176 8.16 21.67 -15.30
N ALA A 177 7.73 21.87 -14.05
CA ALA A 177 8.43 22.65 -13.05
C ALA A 177 9.82 22.07 -12.78
N CYS A 178 9.96 20.74 -12.72
CA CYS A 178 11.26 20.07 -12.74
C CYS A 178 12.04 20.38 -14.02
N ILE A 179 11.48 20.11 -15.21
CA ILE A 179 12.21 20.21 -16.49
C ILE A 179 12.78 21.63 -16.71
N LYS A 180 12.02 22.65 -16.34
CA LYS A 180 12.37 24.06 -16.53
C LYS A 180 12.95 24.72 -15.27
N GLU A 181 13.09 23.98 -14.17
CA GLU A 181 13.50 24.48 -12.85
C GLU A 181 12.67 25.69 -12.37
N ILE A 182 11.36 25.68 -12.68
CA ILE A 182 10.42 26.74 -12.29
C ILE A 182 9.91 26.45 -10.87
N PRO A 183 10.03 27.39 -9.91
CA PRO A 183 9.46 27.19 -8.58
C PRO A 183 7.94 27.08 -8.58
N ILE A 184 7.42 26.20 -7.71
CA ILE A 184 5.99 26.06 -7.43
C ILE A 184 5.67 26.82 -6.14
N ILE A 185 4.87 27.87 -6.26
CA ILE A 185 4.41 28.71 -5.16
C ILE A 185 2.98 28.31 -4.79
N LEU A 186 2.76 28.04 -3.50
CA LEU A 186 1.44 27.72 -2.96
C LEU A 186 0.77 28.98 -2.43
N VAL A 187 -0.53 29.13 -2.69
CA VAL A 187 -1.35 30.21 -2.11
C VAL A 187 -2.70 29.70 -1.60
N PRO A 188 -3.27 30.27 -0.53
CA PRO A 188 -4.68 30.13 -0.20
C PRO A 188 -5.59 30.73 -1.27
N ASN A 189 -6.89 30.45 -1.18
CA ASN A 189 -7.89 30.91 -2.14
C ASN A 189 -7.97 32.44 -2.30
N ASP A 190 -8.17 33.21 -1.21
CA ASP A 190 -8.48 34.65 -1.28
C ASP A 190 -7.54 35.54 -0.43
N SER A 191 -6.37 35.00 -0.07
CA SER A 191 -5.33 35.72 0.64
C SER A 191 -3.95 35.29 0.17
N ILE A 192 -2.97 36.17 0.30
CA ILE A 192 -1.57 35.88 0.01
C ILE A 192 -0.78 35.94 1.33
N PRO A 193 -0.10 34.85 1.74
CA PRO A 193 0.69 34.85 2.96
C PRO A 193 1.86 35.83 2.87
N ASP A 194 2.25 36.42 4.01
CA ASP A 194 3.35 37.40 4.07
C ASP A 194 4.67 36.83 3.53
N SER A 195 4.93 35.53 3.76
CA SER A 195 6.10 34.83 3.20
C SER A 195 6.13 34.90 1.67
N VAL A 196 4.98 34.73 1.03
CA VAL A 196 4.82 34.80 -0.43
C VAL A 196 4.97 36.24 -0.90
N VAL A 197 4.31 37.21 -0.26
CA VAL A 197 4.43 38.65 -0.59
C VAL A 197 5.88 39.11 -0.53
N ASN A 198 6.57 38.77 0.56
CA ASN A 198 7.98 39.11 0.73
C ASN A 198 8.84 38.47 -0.35
N TYR A 199 8.64 37.18 -0.64
CA TYR A 199 9.39 36.49 -1.69
C TYR A 199 9.22 37.15 -3.06
N ILE A 200 7.97 37.34 -3.52
CA ILE A 200 7.71 37.93 -4.84
C ILE A 200 8.24 39.36 -4.97
N SER A 201 8.32 40.12 -3.87
CA SER A 201 8.88 41.48 -3.87
C SER A 201 10.41 41.53 -4.08
N THR A 202 11.10 40.41 -3.86
CA THR A 202 12.58 40.31 -3.92
C THR A 202 13.11 39.74 -5.23
N ILE A 203 12.24 39.18 -6.08
CA ILE A 203 12.59 38.48 -7.31
C ILE A 203 12.09 39.25 -8.54
N ASN A 204 12.75 39.06 -9.68
CA ASN A 204 12.33 39.66 -10.94
C ASN A 204 11.70 38.61 -11.86
N VAL A 205 10.37 38.47 -11.75
CA VAL A 205 9.59 37.47 -12.50
C VAL A 205 8.98 38.10 -13.74
N ASN A 206 9.28 37.51 -14.90
CA ASN A 206 8.78 37.96 -16.19
C ASN A 206 7.48 37.27 -16.58
N LYS A 207 7.18 36.10 -16.00
CA LYS A 207 5.99 35.31 -16.30
C LYS A 207 5.51 34.54 -15.09
N THR A 208 4.22 34.61 -14.79
CA THR A 208 3.59 33.76 -13.79
C THR A 208 2.56 32.87 -14.47
N TYR A 209 2.58 31.58 -14.19
CA TYR A 209 1.57 30.61 -14.62
C TYR A 209 0.71 30.24 -13.42
N GLU A 210 -0.52 30.71 -13.39
CA GLU A 210 -1.46 30.38 -12.32
C GLU A 210 -2.38 29.25 -12.77
N ILE A 211 -2.57 28.22 -11.96
CA ILE A 211 -3.40 27.06 -12.31
C ILE A 211 -4.73 27.12 -11.57
N GLY A 212 -5.84 27.26 -12.32
CA GLY A 212 -7.18 27.31 -11.76
C GLY A 212 -7.97 28.57 -12.09
N TYR A 213 -9.28 28.49 -11.86
CA TYR A 213 -10.21 29.62 -11.98
C TYR A 213 -10.22 30.48 -10.70
N SER A 214 -10.99 31.57 -10.72
CA SER A 214 -11.09 32.53 -9.61
C SER A 214 -11.77 31.97 -8.36
N ASP A 215 -12.47 30.85 -8.46
CA ASP A 215 -13.00 30.08 -7.33
C ASP A 215 -11.93 29.24 -6.61
N ILE A 216 -10.79 28.95 -7.26
CA ILE A 216 -9.65 28.22 -6.67
C ILE A 216 -8.59 29.19 -6.17
N ILE A 217 -8.22 30.19 -6.97
CA ILE A 217 -7.33 31.30 -6.61
C ILE A 217 -7.98 32.59 -7.07
N SER A 218 -8.42 33.44 -6.14
CA SER A 218 -9.21 34.62 -6.45
C SER A 218 -8.46 35.62 -7.33
N ASP A 219 -9.19 36.46 -8.07
CA ASP A 219 -8.59 37.51 -8.89
C ASP A 219 -7.77 38.49 -8.04
N LYS A 220 -8.16 38.69 -6.78
CA LYS A 220 -7.42 39.49 -5.82
C LYS A 220 -6.02 38.92 -5.56
N VAL A 221 -5.89 37.59 -5.43
CA VAL A 221 -4.59 36.92 -5.27
C VAL A 221 -3.81 36.93 -6.59
N CYS A 222 -4.44 36.53 -7.69
CA CYS A 222 -3.85 36.51 -9.04
C CYS A 222 -3.17 37.84 -9.41
N ASN A 223 -3.85 38.96 -9.13
CA ASN A 223 -3.39 40.30 -9.49
C ASN A 223 -2.18 40.78 -8.68
N GLN A 224 -1.76 40.07 -7.63
CA GLN A 224 -0.54 40.38 -6.89
C GLN A 224 0.72 39.81 -7.57
N PHE A 225 0.56 38.83 -8.46
CA PHE A 225 1.68 38.24 -9.19
C PHE A 225 1.96 38.98 -10.51
N PRO A 226 3.24 39.15 -10.89
CA PRO A 226 3.60 39.84 -12.12
C PRO A 226 3.34 38.96 -13.35
N ASN A 227 2.80 39.57 -14.41
CA ASN A 227 2.65 38.97 -15.75
C ASN A 227 1.95 37.60 -15.74
N THR A 228 0.83 37.49 -15.02
CA THR A 228 0.10 36.24 -14.82
C THR A 228 -0.66 35.78 -16.06
N GLU A 229 -0.50 34.51 -16.40
CA GLU A 229 -1.32 33.73 -17.34
C GLU A 229 -2.04 32.64 -16.54
N ARG A 230 -3.37 32.70 -16.50
CA ARG A 230 -4.18 31.66 -15.90
C ARG A 230 -4.34 30.47 -16.86
N ILE A 231 -4.00 29.28 -16.39
CA ILE A 231 -4.24 28.00 -17.04
C ILE A 231 -5.52 27.41 -16.47
N LEU A 232 -6.53 27.30 -17.32
CA LEU A 232 -7.90 26.98 -16.94
C LEU A 232 -8.29 25.59 -17.42
N GLY A 233 -9.26 24.99 -16.73
CA GLY A 233 -9.81 23.67 -17.08
C GLY A 233 -11.01 23.35 -16.20
N ALA A 234 -12.02 22.70 -16.80
CA ALA A 234 -13.31 22.46 -16.16
C ALA A 234 -13.22 21.66 -14.85
N ASP A 235 -12.18 20.84 -14.71
CA ASP A 235 -11.87 20.06 -13.51
C ASP A 235 -10.34 19.87 -13.40
N LYS A 236 -9.90 19.16 -12.35
CA LYS A 236 -8.48 18.86 -12.11
C LYS A 236 -7.81 18.11 -13.27
N TYR A 237 -8.54 17.26 -13.98
CA TYR A 237 -8.02 16.49 -15.11
C TYR A 237 -7.88 17.36 -16.36
N ALA A 238 -8.86 18.21 -16.63
CA ALA A 238 -8.80 19.17 -17.72
C ALA A 238 -7.66 20.16 -17.50
N ARG A 239 -7.45 20.67 -16.28
CA ARG A 239 -6.30 21.55 -15.96
C ARG A 239 -4.97 20.83 -16.17
N ASN A 240 -4.85 19.58 -15.73
CA ASN A 240 -3.67 18.75 -16.00
C ASN A 240 -3.35 18.64 -17.51
N ILE A 241 -4.37 18.41 -18.34
CA ILE A 241 -4.22 18.34 -19.80
C ILE A 241 -3.79 19.69 -20.39
N VAL A 242 -4.42 20.79 -19.98
CA VAL A 242 -4.09 22.12 -20.52
C VAL A 242 -2.67 22.53 -20.12
N VAL A 243 -2.20 22.21 -18.91
CA VAL A 243 -0.77 22.37 -18.54
C VAL A 243 0.10 21.55 -19.50
N SER A 244 -0.20 20.26 -19.69
CA SER A 244 0.57 19.40 -20.58
C SER A 244 0.60 19.90 -22.04
N GLN A 245 -0.51 20.46 -22.54
CA GLN A 245 -0.60 21.07 -23.87
C GLN A 245 0.18 22.38 -23.97
N ARG A 246 0.09 23.22 -22.94
CA ARG A 246 0.73 24.54 -22.89
C ARG A 246 2.26 24.45 -22.99
N PHE A 247 2.82 23.39 -22.42
CA PHE A 247 4.26 23.11 -22.40
C PHE A 247 4.65 21.95 -23.33
N ASN A 248 3.82 21.63 -24.34
CA ASN A 248 4.05 20.47 -25.20
C ASN A 248 5.42 20.49 -25.90
N SER A 249 5.94 21.67 -26.25
CA SER A 249 7.26 21.83 -26.88
C SER A 249 8.44 21.54 -25.95
N ASP A 250 8.22 21.53 -24.63
CA ASP A 250 9.23 21.21 -23.63
C ASP A 250 9.28 19.68 -23.33
N PHE A 251 8.34 18.90 -23.86
CA PHE A 251 8.27 17.45 -23.68
C PHE A 251 8.72 16.69 -24.94
N LYS A 252 9.37 15.53 -24.74
CA LYS A 252 9.87 14.71 -25.86
C LYS A 252 8.77 13.92 -26.57
N SER A 253 7.70 13.55 -25.85
CA SER A 253 6.59 12.72 -26.36
C SER A 253 7.01 11.30 -26.81
N ASP A 254 8.17 10.82 -26.36
CA ASP A 254 8.66 9.45 -26.57
C ASP A 254 8.03 8.45 -25.58
N SER A 255 7.57 8.97 -24.43
CA SER A 255 6.89 8.23 -23.37
C SER A 255 5.67 8.99 -22.86
N ILE A 256 4.72 8.30 -22.23
CA ILE A 256 3.67 8.93 -21.41
C ILE A 256 3.78 8.41 -19.99
N CYS A 257 3.77 9.30 -19.02
CA CYS A 257 3.67 8.94 -17.60
C CYS A 257 2.25 9.21 -17.12
N VAL A 258 1.65 8.25 -16.43
CA VAL A 258 0.31 8.37 -15.86
C VAL A 258 0.31 8.05 -14.38
N ALA A 259 -0.51 8.76 -13.61
CA ALA A 259 -0.69 8.55 -12.18
C ALA A 259 -2.14 8.85 -11.79
N THR A 260 -2.59 8.38 -10.62
CA THR A 260 -3.95 8.66 -10.17
C THR A 260 -4.12 10.15 -9.84
N GLY A 261 -5.26 10.73 -10.22
CA GLY A 261 -5.70 12.05 -9.75
C GLY A 261 -6.46 12.01 -8.43
N GLU A 262 -6.66 10.82 -7.85
CA GLU A 262 -7.39 10.58 -6.59
C GLU A 262 -6.46 10.37 -5.37
N GLY A 263 -5.16 10.61 -5.56
CA GLY A 263 -4.15 10.58 -4.51
C GLY A 263 -2.89 11.34 -4.96
N PHE A 264 -2.06 11.75 -4.00
CA PHE A 264 -0.92 12.64 -4.29
C PHE A 264 0.42 11.91 -4.44
N ALA A 265 0.63 10.84 -3.67
CA ALA A 265 1.95 10.26 -3.43
C ALA A 265 2.62 9.72 -4.69
N ASP A 266 1.88 9.02 -5.54
CA ASP A 266 2.43 8.36 -6.73
C ASP A 266 2.80 9.36 -7.82
N ALA A 267 1.95 10.39 -8.02
CA ALA A 267 2.24 11.46 -8.96
C ALA A 267 3.39 12.36 -8.46
N LEU A 268 3.44 12.65 -7.16
CA LEU A 268 4.53 13.43 -6.54
C LEU A 268 5.87 12.73 -6.76
N THR A 269 5.97 11.45 -6.37
CA THR A 269 7.22 10.69 -6.49
C THR A 269 7.57 10.39 -7.94
N GLY A 270 6.56 10.17 -8.79
CA GLY A 270 6.66 10.09 -10.23
C GLY A 270 7.19 11.35 -10.91
N ALA A 271 7.00 12.54 -10.33
CA ALA A 271 7.35 13.82 -10.98
C ALA A 271 8.83 13.92 -11.34
N ALA A 272 9.71 13.49 -10.43
CA ALA A 272 11.15 13.46 -10.68
C ALA A 272 11.51 12.46 -11.79
N TYR A 273 10.84 11.30 -11.84
CA TYR A 273 11.04 10.29 -12.88
C TYR A 273 10.56 10.80 -14.25
N SER A 274 9.36 11.37 -14.34
CA SER A 274 8.83 11.94 -15.58
C SER A 274 9.69 13.09 -16.11
N ALA A 275 10.20 13.94 -15.22
CA ALA A 275 11.14 15.00 -15.59
C ALA A 275 12.50 14.49 -16.07
N LYS A 276 12.92 13.29 -15.63
CA LYS A 276 14.11 12.61 -16.17
C LYS A 276 13.88 12.13 -17.59
N LEU A 277 12.67 11.65 -17.89
CA LEU A 277 12.24 11.32 -19.25
C LEU A 277 11.95 12.54 -20.11
N SER A 278 11.83 13.72 -19.50
CA SER A 278 11.34 14.95 -20.16
C SER A 278 9.91 14.77 -20.69
N GLU A 279 9.04 14.20 -19.85
CA GLU A 279 7.65 13.88 -20.18
C GLU A 279 6.68 14.44 -19.13
N PRO A 280 5.42 14.70 -19.53
CA PRO A 280 4.38 15.10 -18.59
C PRO A 280 3.90 13.93 -17.74
N ILE A 281 3.33 14.24 -16.57
CA ILE A 281 2.46 13.31 -15.83
C ILE A 281 1.01 13.64 -16.17
N ILE A 282 0.31 12.65 -16.71
CA ILE A 282 -1.12 12.73 -16.98
C ILE A 282 -1.88 12.11 -15.81
N LEU A 283 -2.70 12.92 -15.15
CA LEU A 283 -3.56 12.46 -14.07
C LEU A 283 -4.76 11.71 -14.67
N ILE A 284 -5.03 10.52 -14.15
CA ILE A 284 -6.13 9.65 -14.57
C ILE A 284 -6.86 9.09 -13.35
N ASN A 285 -8.05 8.54 -13.55
CA ASN A 285 -8.73 7.69 -12.57
C ASN A 285 -9.49 6.56 -13.28
N ASN A 286 -10.14 5.70 -12.49
CA ASN A 286 -10.91 4.56 -13.00
C ASN A 286 -11.98 4.95 -14.03
N ASP A 287 -12.58 6.13 -13.87
CA ASP A 287 -13.65 6.66 -14.72
C ASP A 287 -13.24 7.97 -15.41
N SER A 288 -12.02 8.02 -15.94
CA SER A 288 -11.43 9.27 -16.46
C SER A 288 -12.41 10.00 -17.41
N PRO A 289 -12.55 11.34 -17.30
CA PRO A 289 -13.42 12.10 -18.19
C PRO A 289 -13.09 11.84 -19.67
N THR A 290 -14.08 11.89 -20.56
CA THR A 290 -13.91 11.60 -22.00
C THR A 290 -12.80 12.44 -22.64
N SER A 291 -12.64 13.70 -22.23
CA SER A 291 -11.56 14.58 -22.68
C SER A 291 -10.18 14.06 -22.27
N THR A 292 -10.03 13.59 -21.03
CA THR A 292 -8.83 12.94 -20.50
C THR A 292 -8.50 11.67 -21.26
N LYS A 293 -9.52 10.85 -21.52
CA LYS A 293 -9.37 9.64 -22.33
C LYS A 293 -8.86 9.97 -23.73
N GLY A 294 -9.51 10.89 -24.42
CA GLY A 294 -9.07 11.34 -25.74
C GLY A 294 -7.62 11.83 -25.76
N TYR A 295 -7.22 12.57 -24.74
CA TYR A 295 -5.87 13.12 -24.64
C TYR A 295 -4.79 12.04 -24.43
N TYR A 296 -4.97 11.16 -23.43
CA TYR A 296 -3.97 10.10 -23.21
C TYR A 296 -3.96 9.12 -24.38
N HIS A 297 -5.09 8.86 -25.05
CA HIS A 297 -5.12 7.99 -26.23
C HIS A 297 -4.29 8.55 -27.39
N GLN A 298 -4.43 9.86 -27.64
CA GLN A 298 -3.64 10.57 -28.65
C GLN A 298 -2.14 10.55 -28.32
N ARG A 299 -1.78 10.70 -27.05
CA ARG A 299 -0.38 10.61 -26.61
C ARG A 299 0.17 9.19 -26.76
N VAL A 300 -0.59 8.19 -26.31
CA VAL A 300 -0.22 6.77 -26.40
C VAL A 300 -0.04 6.33 -27.86
N SER A 301 -0.84 6.83 -28.80
CA SER A 301 -0.67 6.46 -30.21
C SER A 301 0.63 6.95 -30.85
N ASN A 302 1.32 7.91 -30.20
CA ASN A 302 2.55 8.52 -30.72
C ASN A 302 3.78 8.21 -29.87
N THR A 303 3.65 7.34 -28.87
CA THR A 303 4.69 7.06 -27.89
C THR A 303 5.27 5.66 -28.06
N SER A 304 6.49 5.44 -27.57
CA SER A 304 7.11 4.10 -27.51
C SER A 304 6.92 3.44 -26.15
N ASN A 305 6.70 4.20 -25.08
CA ASN A 305 6.57 3.68 -23.72
C ASN A 305 5.41 4.33 -22.96
N VAL A 306 4.80 3.54 -22.08
CA VAL A 306 3.80 3.99 -21.09
C VAL A 306 4.30 3.62 -19.70
N TYR A 307 4.47 4.62 -18.84
CA TYR A 307 4.81 4.43 -17.44
C TYR A 307 3.60 4.72 -16.56
N VAL A 308 3.23 3.77 -15.71
CA VAL A 308 2.12 3.90 -14.77
C VAL A 308 2.68 3.96 -13.36
N PHE A 309 2.42 5.03 -12.64
CA PHE A 309 2.75 5.17 -11.21
C PHE A 309 1.51 4.83 -10.38
N GLY A 310 1.63 3.80 -9.55
CA GLY A 310 0.56 3.37 -8.65
C GLY A 310 -0.05 2.01 -8.96
N GLY A 311 -0.59 1.39 -7.90
CA GLY A 311 -1.11 0.03 -7.91
C GLY A 311 -2.48 -0.13 -8.58
N THR A 312 -2.91 -1.38 -8.73
CA THR A 312 -4.20 -1.72 -9.37
C THR A 312 -5.43 -1.29 -8.57
N GLY A 313 -5.28 -1.02 -7.27
CA GLY A 313 -6.36 -0.52 -6.42
C GLY A 313 -6.80 0.91 -6.74
N ILE A 314 -5.93 1.73 -7.35
CA ILE A 314 -6.19 3.15 -7.67
C ILE A 314 -6.16 3.44 -9.17
N ILE A 315 -5.45 2.62 -9.95
CA ILE A 315 -5.49 2.62 -11.42
C ILE A 315 -5.69 1.18 -11.86
N SER A 316 -6.94 0.77 -12.05
CA SER A 316 -7.28 -0.61 -12.39
C SER A 316 -6.69 -1.05 -13.73
N ASP A 317 -6.54 -2.36 -13.92
CA ASP A 317 -6.05 -2.88 -15.20
C ASP A 317 -7.00 -2.60 -16.37
N SER A 318 -8.30 -2.41 -16.10
CA SER A 318 -9.26 -1.98 -17.11
C SER A 318 -8.95 -0.58 -17.65
N VAL A 319 -8.48 0.35 -16.81
CA VAL A 319 -8.04 1.68 -17.26
C VAL A 319 -6.83 1.55 -18.18
N ILE A 320 -5.87 0.70 -17.81
CA ILE A 320 -4.64 0.49 -18.58
C ILE A 320 -4.91 -0.20 -19.92
N GLN A 321 -5.80 -1.19 -19.96
CA GLN A 321 -6.28 -1.78 -21.22
C GLN A 321 -6.94 -0.72 -22.12
N ASN A 322 -7.72 0.17 -21.51
CA ASN A 322 -8.32 1.32 -22.16
C ASN A 322 -7.34 2.48 -22.43
N LEU A 323 -6.02 2.30 -22.33
CA LEU A 323 -5.05 3.29 -22.85
C LEU A 323 -4.83 3.12 -24.37
N ASN A 324 -5.46 2.13 -25.02
CA ASN A 324 -5.30 1.79 -26.44
C ASN A 324 -3.85 1.41 -26.81
N ILE A 325 -3.12 0.85 -25.84
CA ILE A 325 -1.76 0.33 -26.01
C ILE A 325 -1.78 -0.93 -26.89
N TYR A 326 -2.92 -1.63 -26.96
CA TYR A 326 -3.13 -2.76 -27.85
C TYR A 326 -3.90 -2.27 -29.09
N ASN A 327 -3.23 -2.13 -30.23
CA ASN A 327 -3.92 -2.03 -31.51
C ASN A 327 -4.63 -3.36 -31.73
N VAL A 328 -5.91 -3.45 -31.38
CA VAL A 328 -6.76 -4.54 -31.82
C VAL A 328 -7.38 -4.09 -33.13
N PRO A 329 -6.99 -4.67 -34.29
CA PRO A 329 -7.77 -4.50 -35.50
C PRO A 329 -9.19 -4.97 -35.18
N LYS A 330 -10.16 -4.11 -35.44
CA LYS A 330 -11.55 -4.53 -35.47
C LYS A 330 -11.70 -5.44 -36.69
N GLU A 331 -11.60 -6.74 -36.51
CA GLU A 331 -11.98 -7.68 -37.57
C GLU A 331 -12.99 -8.72 -37.12
N ASP A 332 -13.79 -9.06 -38.12
CA ASP A 332 -14.84 -10.04 -38.14
C ASP A 332 -14.40 -11.37 -37.54
N THR A 333 -15.37 -11.97 -36.87
CA THR A 333 -15.33 -13.25 -36.16
C THR A 333 -14.61 -14.36 -36.92
N VAL A 334 -13.51 -14.88 -36.35
CA VAL A 334 -13.22 -16.32 -36.41
C VAL A 334 -12.54 -16.79 -35.12
N SER A 335 -13.24 -17.63 -34.36
CA SER A 335 -12.67 -18.47 -33.29
C SER A 335 -12.81 -19.94 -33.76
N PRO A 336 -11.87 -20.85 -33.41
CA PRO A 336 -11.72 -21.28 -32.02
C PRO A 336 -10.27 -21.43 -31.56
N MET A 337 -9.80 -20.55 -30.67
CA MET A 337 -8.59 -20.75 -29.86
C MET A 337 -8.96 -21.48 -28.57
N ARG A 338 -8.50 -22.72 -28.33
CA ARG A 338 -8.70 -23.34 -27.00
C ARG A 338 -7.55 -22.96 -26.06
N VAL A 339 -7.88 -22.46 -24.86
CA VAL A 339 -6.90 -22.23 -23.78
C VAL A 339 -6.91 -23.40 -22.79
N ARG A 340 -5.73 -23.84 -22.35
CA ARG A 340 -5.55 -24.88 -21.32
C ARG A 340 -4.56 -24.41 -20.26
N LEU A 341 -4.78 -24.81 -19.01
CA LEU A 341 -3.81 -24.63 -17.93
C LEU A 341 -2.99 -25.90 -17.72
N ASN A 342 -1.74 -25.74 -17.30
CA ASN A 342 -0.88 -26.85 -16.90
C ASN A 342 -1.38 -27.58 -15.63
N LYS A 343 -2.16 -26.89 -14.79
CA LYS A 343 -2.73 -27.44 -13.55
C LYS A 343 -4.20 -27.02 -13.44
N SER A 344 -5.07 -27.96 -13.08
CA SER A 344 -6.49 -27.70 -12.78
C SER A 344 -6.74 -27.42 -11.30
N SER A 345 -5.79 -27.73 -10.43
CA SER A 345 -5.78 -27.32 -9.03
C SER A 345 -4.36 -27.23 -8.48
N ILE A 346 -4.16 -26.39 -7.46
CA ILE A 346 -2.93 -26.26 -6.68
C ILE A 346 -3.25 -26.11 -5.20
N THR A 347 -2.34 -26.55 -4.34
CA THR A 347 -2.39 -26.28 -2.91
C THR A 347 -1.10 -25.59 -2.49
N ILE A 348 -1.23 -24.39 -1.91
CA ILE A 348 -0.12 -23.58 -1.43
C ILE A 348 -0.41 -23.16 0.01
N ASN A 349 0.63 -22.86 0.78
CA ASN A 349 0.42 -22.29 2.11
C ASN A 349 0.17 -20.78 2.03
N VAL A 350 -0.37 -20.18 3.10
CA VAL A 350 -0.34 -18.72 3.28
C VAL A 350 1.11 -18.22 3.17
N GLY A 351 1.34 -17.18 2.36
CA GLY A 351 2.66 -16.68 1.95
C GLY A 351 3.37 -17.51 0.86
N GLY A 352 2.86 -18.69 0.54
CA GLY A 352 3.37 -19.56 -0.50
C GLY A 352 3.11 -19.01 -1.90
N VAL A 353 4.03 -19.29 -2.82
CA VAL A 353 3.97 -18.86 -4.22
C VAL A 353 3.98 -20.05 -5.16
N GLU A 354 3.32 -19.93 -6.31
CA GLU A 354 3.29 -20.94 -7.36
C GLU A 354 3.00 -20.29 -8.72
N THR A 355 3.33 -20.94 -9.84
CA THR A 355 3.08 -20.39 -11.18
C THR A 355 2.20 -21.32 -12.01
N LEU A 356 1.13 -20.76 -12.58
CA LEU A 356 0.31 -21.41 -13.60
C LEU A 356 0.79 -21.01 -14.99
N MET A 357 0.84 -21.98 -15.89
CA MET A 357 1.16 -21.79 -17.30
C MET A 357 -0.08 -22.04 -18.14
N ALA A 358 -0.41 -21.09 -19.02
CA ALA A 358 -1.47 -21.22 -20.01
C ALA A 358 -0.89 -21.60 -21.37
N THR A 359 -1.48 -22.61 -22.01
CA THR A 359 -1.15 -23.06 -23.37
C THR A 359 -2.33 -22.79 -24.29
N LEU A 360 -2.07 -22.15 -25.44
CA LEU A 360 -3.04 -21.95 -26.51
C LEU A 360 -2.88 -23.04 -27.56
N ASP A 361 -3.95 -23.79 -27.83
CA ASP A 361 -3.99 -24.80 -28.88
C ASP A 361 -4.28 -24.13 -30.22
N MET A 362 -3.22 -23.97 -31.00
CA MET A 362 -3.20 -23.28 -32.29
C MET A 362 -3.43 -24.24 -33.48
N SER A 363 -3.92 -25.46 -33.26
CA SER A 363 -4.06 -26.49 -34.31
C SER A 363 -5.01 -26.16 -35.48
N LYS A 364 -5.59 -24.94 -35.52
CA LYS A 364 -6.32 -24.37 -36.67
C LYS A 364 -5.72 -23.06 -37.21
N ALA A 365 -4.63 -22.55 -36.64
CA ALA A 365 -3.98 -21.33 -37.08
C ALA A 365 -2.99 -21.62 -38.21
N THR A 366 -3.05 -20.86 -39.31
CA THR A 366 -2.19 -20.97 -40.50
C THR A 366 -0.84 -20.26 -40.36
N VAL A 367 -0.36 -20.03 -39.12
CA VAL A 367 0.92 -19.35 -38.87
C VAL A 367 1.71 -20.16 -37.83
N ASP A 368 3.01 -20.31 -38.10
CA ASP A 368 3.97 -21.15 -37.37
C ASP A 368 3.98 -20.86 -35.85
N PRO A 369 4.05 -21.88 -34.97
CA PRO A 369 3.87 -21.68 -33.54
C PRO A 369 5.16 -21.16 -32.89
N VAL A 370 5.18 -19.86 -32.59
CA VAL A 370 6.16 -19.29 -31.66
C VAL A 370 5.69 -19.60 -30.24
N TYR A 371 6.52 -20.34 -29.52
CA TYR A 371 6.34 -20.70 -28.12
C TYR A 371 6.17 -19.46 -27.22
N GLY A 372 5.10 -19.47 -26.42
CA GLY A 372 4.94 -18.80 -25.12
C GLY A 372 5.23 -17.30 -25.04
N ASN A 373 4.19 -16.45 -25.18
CA ASN A 373 4.20 -15.09 -24.62
C ASN A 373 2.81 -14.73 -24.07
N ALA A 374 2.80 -14.12 -22.88
CA ALA A 374 1.66 -13.80 -22.02
C ALA A 374 0.66 -12.74 -22.57
N ASN A 375 0.63 -12.51 -23.88
CA ASN A 375 -0.05 -11.36 -24.48
C ASN A 375 -1.50 -11.65 -24.94
N ASN A 376 -1.92 -12.91 -24.90
CA ASN A 376 -3.20 -13.36 -25.47
C ASN A 376 -4.18 -13.93 -24.42
N VAL A 377 -3.89 -13.76 -23.13
CA VAL A 377 -4.75 -14.21 -22.03
C VAL A 377 -4.77 -13.23 -20.86
N THR A 378 -5.88 -13.20 -20.12
CA THR A 378 -6.07 -12.43 -18.89
C THR A 378 -6.29 -13.38 -17.70
N TRP A 379 -5.73 -13.04 -16.54
CA TRP A 379 -5.81 -13.84 -15.32
C TRP A 379 -6.64 -13.13 -14.25
N VAL A 380 -7.58 -13.82 -13.63
CA VAL A 380 -8.44 -13.28 -12.58
C VAL A 380 -8.57 -14.28 -11.44
N SER A 381 -8.48 -13.81 -10.20
CA SER A 381 -8.85 -14.60 -9.02
C SER A 381 -10.29 -14.33 -8.62
N SER A 382 -11.05 -15.39 -8.34
CA SER A 382 -12.40 -15.26 -7.78
C SER A 382 -12.42 -14.74 -6.34
N ASN A 383 -11.29 -14.86 -5.61
CA ASN A 383 -11.14 -14.35 -4.25
C ASN A 383 -9.69 -13.88 -4.03
N PRO A 384 -9.38 -12.62 -4.41
CA PRO A 384 -8.04 -12.05 -4.26
C PRO A 384 -7.55 -11.98 -2.80
N ASP A 385 -8.46 -11.97 -1.82
CA ASP A 385 -8.07 -11.97 -0.40
C ASP A 385 -7.56 -13.35 0.05
N VAL A 386 -7.93 -14.43 -0.66
CA VAL A 386 -7.42 -15.78 -0.42
C VAL A 386 -6.19 -16.05 -1.27
N ALA A 387 -6.26 -15.88 -2.58
CA ALA A 387 -5.12 -16.04 -3.48
C ALA A 387 -5.13 -14.98 -4.59
N ARG A 388 -4.01 -14.30 -4.81
CA ARG A 388 -3.84 -13.34 -5.91
C ARG A 388 -3.07 -13.97 -7.04
N VAL A 389 -3.38 -13.58 -8.27
CA VAL A 389 -2.66 -13.98 -9.48
C VAL A 389 -2.17 -12.74 -10.22
N SER A 390 -0.94 -12.78 -10.73
CA SER A 390 -0.34 -11.74 -11.57
C SER A 390 -0.64 -11.95 -13.05
N LEU A 391 -0.31 -10.97 -13.89
CA LEU A 391 -0.45 -11.07 -15.35
C LEU A 391 0.39 -12.19 -16.01
N PHE A 392 1.36 -12.76 -15.29
CA PHE A 392 2.19 -13.87 -15.77
C PHE A 392 1.77 -15.23 -15.21
N GLY A 393 0.63 -15.30 -14.51
CA GLY A 393 0.16 -16.54 -13.88
C GLY A 393 0.87 -16.90 -12.57
N ASN A 394 1.69 -15.99 -12.00
CA ASN A 394 2.26 -16.19 -10.65
C ASN A 394 1.19 -15.93 -9.60
N ILE A 395 1.06 -16.85 -8.65
CA ILE A 395 0.06 -16.88 -7.58
C ILE A 395 0.74 -16.73 -6.23
N ILE A 396 0.12 -15.97 -5.33
CA ILE A 396 0.47 -15.92 -3.91
C ILE A 396 -0.77 -16.18 -3.05
N GLY A 397 -0.63 -17.05 -2.05
CA GLY A 397 -1.67 -17.29 -1.04
C GLY A 397 -1.58 -16.25 0.07
N LEU A 398 -2.69 -15.55 0.36
CA LEU A 398 -2.74 -14.49 1.38
C LEU A 398 -3.50 -14.89 2.63
N ASN A 399 -4.63 -15.57 2.46
CA ASN A 399 -5.43 -16.09 3.57
C ASN A 399 -5.85 -17.53 3.28
N ALA A 400 -6.02 -18.33 4.33
CA ALA A 400 -6.50 -19.69 4.13
C ALA A 400 -7.92 -19.68 3.56
N GLY A 401 -8.16 -20.56 2.59
CA GLY A 401 -9.41 -20.62 1.85
C GLY A 401 -9.20 -21.19 0.46
N THR A 402 -10.25 -21.16 -0.36
CA THR A 402 -10.17 -21.51 -1.78
C THR A 402 -10.45 -20.32 -2.66
N ALA A 403 -9.72 -20.22 -3.76
CA ALA A 403 -9.93 -19.24 -4.82
C ALA A 403 -9.82 -19.95 -6.17
N VAL A 404 -10.63 -19.55 -7.15
CA VAL A 404 -10.52 -20.06 -8.52
C VAL A 404 -9.78 -19.03 -9.35
N ILE A 405 -8.63 -19.42 -9.88
CA ILE A 405 -7.89 -18.63 -10.85
C ILE A 405 -8.43 -18.97 -12.24
N THR A 406 -8.94 -17.95 -12.93
CA THR A 406 -9.47 -18.07 -14.29
C THR A 406 -8.51 -17.40 -15.26
N VAL A 407 -8.07 -18.14 -16.26
CA VAL A 407 -7.42 -17.59 -17.46
C VAL A 407 -8.46 -17.47 -18.58
N THR A 408 -8.55 -16.32 -19.22
CA THR A 408 -9.48 -16.04 -20.33
C THR A 408 -8.69 -15.54 -21.54
N THR A 409 -8.97 -16.04 -22.74
CA THR A 409 -8.36 -15.49 -23.97
C THR A 409 -8.70 -14.01 -24.12
N THR A 410 -7.83 -13.21 -24.75
CA THR A 410 -8.02 -11.75 -24.86
C THR A 410 -9.31 -11.36 -25.61
N ASP A 411 -9.82 -12.22 -26.50
CA ASP A 411 -11.11 -12.05 -27.18
C ASP A 411 -12.33 -12.44 -26.32
N GLY A 412 -12.09 -12.95 -25.10
CA GLY A 412 -13.13 -13.39 -24.16
C GLY A 412 -13.78 -14.73 -24.50
N SER A 413 -13.40 -15.38 -25.62
CA SER A 413 -14.16 -16.50 -26.18
C SER A 413 -13.96 -17.81 -25.41
N GLU A 414 -12.78 -18.03 -24.84
CA GLU A 414 -12.40 -19.31 -24.22
C GLU A 414 -11.75 -19.09 -22.84
N LYS A 415 -12.00 -20.03 -21.92
CA LYS A 415 -11.57 -19.95 -20.52
C LYS A 415 -11.03 -21.28 -20.02
N ALA A 416 -10.03 -21.22 -19.16
CA ALA A 416 -9.59 -22.34 -18.33
C ALA A 416 -9.46 -21.89 -16.88
N THR A 417 -9.68 -22.81 -15.95
CA THR A 417 -9.67 -22.51 -14.52
C THR A 417 -8.74 -23.44 -13.75
N CYS A 418 -8.19 -22.93 -12.66
CA CYS A 418 -7.43 -23.67 -11.68
C CYS A 418 -7.97 -23.35 -10.28
N GLU A 419 -8.32 -24.38 -9.53
CA GLU A 419 -8.70 -24.23 -8.13
C GLU A 419 -7.45 -24.11 -7.24
N VAL A 420 -7.32 -23.00 -6.54
CA VAL A 420 -6.23 -22.74 -5.60
C VAL A 420 -6.76 -22.91 -4.19
N THR A 421 -6.26 -23.93 -3.51
CA THR A 421 -6.46 -24.09 -2.07
C THR A 421 -5.27 -23.47 -1.36
N VAL A 422 -5.51 -22.36 -0.66
CA VAL A 422 -4.54 -21.79 0.25
C VAL A 422 -4.78 -22.44 1.60
N SER A 423 -3.92 -23.37 1.98
CA SER A 423 -3.94 -23.93 3.31
C SER A 423 -3.21 -22.98 4.26
N ASN A 424 -3.70 -22.85 5.49
CA ASN A 424 -2.75 -22.53 6.56
C ASN A 424 -1.66 -23.61 6.51
N PRO A 425 -0.37 -23.29 6.76
CA PRO A 425 0.62 -24.32 6.94
C PRO A 425 0.04 -25.40 7.86
N ASN A 426 0.04 -26.66 7.40
CA ASN A 426 -0.49 -27.76 8.20
C ASN A 426 0.37 -27.87 9.48
N PHE A 427 -0.04 -27.22 10.55
CA PHE A 427 0.57 -27.33 11.88
C PHE A 427 0.05 -28.57 12.61
N ASN A 428 -0.09 -29.69 11.89
CA ASN A 428 -0.38 -30.98 12.50
C ASN A 428 0.85 -31.45 13.30
N GLY A 429 0.95 -30.96 14.54
CA GLY A 429 1.60 -31.66 15.63
C GLY A 429 3.12 -31.53 15.78
N ASN A 430 3.76 -30.38 15.49
CA ASN A 430 5.17 -30.19 15.85
C ASN A 430 5.43 -28.86 16.59
N GLN A 431 5.83 -29.04 17.85
CA GLN A 431 6.45 -28.13 18.82
C GLN A 431 6.89 -26.76 18.27
N ILE A 432 6.13 -25.70 18.58
CA ILE A 432 6.64 -24.33 18.55
C ILE A 432 7.04 -23.90 19.96
N THR A 433 8.11 -23.13 20.07
CA THR A 433 8.55 -22.54 21.34
C THR A 433 8.22 -21.07 21.32
N LEU A 434 7.36 -20.63 22.24
CA LEU A 434 7.10 -19.22 22.46
C LEU A 434 8.10 -18.69 23.50
N SER A 435 8.68 -17.53 23.24
CA SER A 435 9.56 -16.83 24.18
C SER A 435 9.12 -15.39 24.32
N VAL A 436 9.16 -14.89 25.56
CA VAL A 436 8.94 -13.48 25.90
C VAL A 436 10.13 -12.99 26.71
N SER A 437 10.60 -11.79 26.42
CA SER A 437 11.79 -11.22 27.07
C SER A 437 11.79 -9.70 27.02
N ASN A 438 12.76 -9.08 27.69
CA ASN A 438 13.11 -7.67 27.54
C ASN A 438 11.95 -6.68 27.75
N TYR A 439 11.12 -6.93 28.76
CA TYR A 439 10.12 -5.96 29.20
C TYR A 439 10.82 -4.65 29.62
N THR A 440 10.42 -3.54 29.00
CA THR A 440 11.01 -2.21 29.23
C THR A 440 9.91 -1.17 29.25
N LYS A 441 9.84 -0.36 30.31
CA LYS A 441 8.97 0.83 30.36
C LYS A 441 9.66 1.95 29.57
N VAL A 442 9.10 2.32 28.43
CA VAL A 442 9.69 3.30 27.50
C VAL A 442 9.15 4.71 27.73
N GLU A 443 7.92 4.82 28.23
CA GLU A 443 7.27 6.07 28.61
C GLU A 443 6.42 5.85 29.89
N PRO A 444 5.87 6.90 30.53
CA PRO A 444 5.03 6.73 31.71
C PRO A 444 3.85 5.78 31.50
N THR A 445 3.25 5.78 30.30
CA THR A 445 2.08 4.97 29.95
C THR A 445 2.39 3.91 28.89
N ILE A 446 3.65 3.74 28.47
CA ILE A 446 4.01 2.77 27.41
C ILE A 446 5.15 1.87 27.89
N ALA A 447 4.99 0.57 27.69
CA ALA A 447 6.05 -0.40 27.82
C ALA A 447 6.13 -1.30 26.59
N THR A 448 7.30 -1.88 26.34
CA THR A 448 7.54 -2.82 25.24
C THR A 448 8.13 -4.11 25.78
N PHE A 449 8.00 -5.20 25.02
CA PHE A 449 8.67 -6.47 25.28
C PHE A 449 9.05 -7.12 23.95
N LYS A 450 10.04 -8.00 23.96
CA LYS A 450 10.40 -8.83 22.80
C LYS A 450 9.73 -10.18 22.89
N TYR A 451 9.36 -10.72 21.75
CA TYR A 451 8.91 -12.10 21.66
C TYR A 451 9.46 -12.82 20.45
N LYS A 452 9.55 -14.15 20.59
CA LYS A 452 9.98 -15.04 19.53
C LYS A 452 9.08 -16.25 19.45
N ILE A 453 8.91 -16.74 18.23
CA ILE A 453 8.27 -18.00 17.92
C ILE A 453 9.34 -18.82 17.24
N LEU A 454 9.77 -19.91 17.88
CA LEU A 454 10.77 -20.80 17.33
C LEU A 454 10.08 -22.06 16.80
N ASP A 455 10.51 -22.54 15.64
CA ASP A 455 10.13 -23.86 15.15
C ASP A 455 10.78 -24.98 15.99
N LYS A 456 10.48 -26.24 15.64
CA LYS A 456 11.01 -27.44 16.32
C LYS A 456 12.54 -27.57 16.32
N VAL A 457 13.25 -26.87 15.44
CA VAL A 457 14.72 -26.89 15.37
C VAL A 457 15.35 -25.61 15.95
N GLY A 458 14.52 -24.72 16.51
CA GLY A 458 14.96 -23.48 17.16
C GLY A 458 15.09 -22.29 16.21
N THR A 459 14.61 -22.39 14.96
CA THR A 459 14.63 -21.28 14.00
C THR A 459 13.58 -20.25 14.37
N ASP A 460 13.97 -18.98 14.41
CA ASP A 460 13.05 -17.86 14.63
C ASP A 460 12.13 -17.68 13.43
N ILE A 461 10.88 -18.08 13.59
CA ILE A 461 9.83 -18.01 12.56
C ILE A 461 8.84 -16.88 12.83
N THR A 462 9.10 -16.00 13.79
CA THR A 462 8.17 -14.94 14.24
C THR A 462 7.58 -14.13 13.09
N ARG A 463 8.39 -13.80 12.08
CA ARG A 463 7.98 -13.01 10.89
C ARG A 463 7.08 -13.75 9.90
N THR A 464 6.98 -15.06 10.04
CA THR A 464 6.19 -15.92 9.13
C THR A 464 4.84 -16.31 9.73
N ILE A 465 4.61 -15.98 11.01
CA ILE A 465 3.36 -16.26 11.71
C ILE A 465 2.42 -15.06 11.55
N PRO A 466 1.22 -15.25 10.97
CA PRO A 466 0.21 -14.19 10.92
C PRO A 466 -0.13 -13.70 12.33
N ALA A 467 -0.29 -12.39 12.51
CA ALA A 467 -0.70 -11.80 13.79
C ALA A 467 -2.03 -12.38 14.32
N SER A 468 -2.89 -12.88 13.41
CA SER A 468 -4.15 -13.57 13.76
C SER A 468 -3.96 -14.94 14.43
N GLN A 469 -2.74 -15.50 14.45
CA GLN A 469 -2.42 -16.77 15.10
C GLN A 469 -1.76 -16.58 16.47
N ILE A 470 -1.43 -15.36 16.88
CA ILE A 470 -0.78 -15.08 18.17
C ILE A 470 -1.55 -14.00 18.92
N GLY A 471 -1.99 -14.35 20.12
CA GLY A 471 -2.62 -13.42 21.05
C GLY A 471 -1.63 -12.97 22.12
N ALA A 472 -1.91 -11.82 22.72
CA ALA A 472 -1.24 -11.38 23.93
C ALA A 472 -2.25 -10.77 24.89
N VAL A 473 -2.05 -10.99 26.19
CA VAL A 473 -2.87 -10.42 27.26
C VAL A 473 -1.98 -9.99 28.43
N THR A 474 -2.50 -9.08 29.25
CA THR A 474 -1.80 -8.51 30.40
C THR A 474 -2.61 -8.71 31.68
N SER A 475 -1.95 -8.86 32.83
CA SER A 475 -2.62 -9.03 34.14
C SER A 475 -3.25 -7.75 34.71
N ILE A 476 -3.11 -6.62 34.01
CA ILE A 476 -3.62 -5.30 34.40
C ILE A 476 -4.34 -4.65 33.22
N ARG A 477 -5.01 -3.51 33.47
CA ARG A 477 -5.73 -2.76 32.43
C ARG A 477 -4.76 -2.06 31.48
N SER A 478 -4.57 -2.68 30.32
CA SER A 478 -3.77 -2.12 29.23
C SER A 478 -4.27 -2.62 27.88
N SER A 479 -3.98 -1.88 26.81
CA SER A 479 -4.05 -2.40 25.46
C SER A 479 -2.68 -2.99 25.08
N ILE A 480 -2.71 -4.00 24.21
CA ILE A 480 -1.51 -4.70 23.75
C ILE A 480 -1.58 -4.90 22.25
N SER A 481 -0.46 -4.60 21.57
CA SER A 481 -0.28 -4.83 20.14
C SER A 481 0.97 -5.67 19.92
N LEU A 482 0.94 -6.56 18.95
CA LEU A 482 2.07 -7.38 18.54
C LEU A 482 2.49 -7.01 17.13
N ASP A 483 3.80 -6.84 16.94
CA ASP A 483 4.43 -6.66 15.65
C ASP A 483 5.30 -7.89 15.31
N PRO A 484 4.79 -8.84 14.51
CA PRO A 484 5.54 -10.03 14.10
C PRO A 484 6.74 -9.71 13.21
N SER A 485 6.75 -8.55 12.53
CA SER A 485 7.83 -8.17 11.63
C SER A 485 9.10 -7.80 12.40
N GLU A 486 8.96 -7.32 13.64
CA GLU A 486 10.06 -6.94 14.53
C GLU A 486 10.18 -7.85 15.77
N GLY A 487 9.19 -8.70 16.03
CA GLY A 487 9.12 -9.53 17.24
C GLY A 487 8.97 -8.69 18.50
N ILE A 488 8.20 -7.60 18.42
CA ILE A 488 8.00 -6.63 19.51
C ILE A 488 6.52 -6.56 19.88
N GLY A 489 6.21 -6.65 21.16
CA GLY A 489 4.91 -6.32 21.70
C GLY A 489 4.94 -4.97 22.41
N THR A 490 3.90 -4.17 22.21
CA THR A 490 3.72 -2.84 22.83
C THR A 490 2.52 -2.88 23.76
N ILE A 491 2.69 -2.38 24.97
CA ILE A 491 1.70 -2.28 26.04
C ILE A 491 1.44 -0.81 26.30
N THR A 492 0.18 -0.41 26.24
CA THR A 492 -0.26 0.93 26.65
C THR A 492 -1.10 0.82 27.91
N TYR A 493 -0.66 1.46 28.99
CA TYR A 493 -1.33 1.48 30.28
C TYR A 493 -2.55 2.40 30.20
N ASN A 494 -3.74 1.87 30.47
CA ASN A 494 -5.00 2.60 30.25
C ASN A 494 -5.49 3.35 31.50
N SER A 495 -4.71 3.37 32.59
CA SER A 495 -5.13 3.95 33.88
C SER A 495 -3.93 4.31 34.77
N LEU A 496 -3.88 5.55 35.27
CA LEU A 496 -2.81 6.06 36.16
C LEU A 496 -2.48 5.14 37.37
N PRO A 497 -3.46 4.52 38.06
CA PRO A 497 -3.20 3.61 39.19
C PRO A 497 -2.55 2.28 38.80
N ASP A 498 -2.55 1.90 37.52
CA ASP A 498 -2.01 0.62 37.04
C ASP A 498 -0.57 0.76 36.50
N ILE A 499 -0.10 2.00 36.31
CA ILE A 499 1.20 2.34 35.73
C ILE A 499 2.40 1.77 36.51
N ASP A 500 2.27 1.64 37.84
CA ASP A 500 3.34 1.17 38.72
C ASP A 500 3.07 -0.23 39.30
N LYS A 501 2.01 -0.90 38.84
CA LYS A 501 1.70 -2.26 39.28
C LYS A 501 2.56 -3.28 38.54
N PRO A 502 2.95 -4.39 39.19
CA PRO A 502 3.52 -5.54 38.51
C PRO A 502 2.57 -6.03 37.40
N ILE A 503 3.07 -6.02 36.16
CA ILE A 503 2.40 -6.59 35.00
C ILE A 503 2.97 -7.98 34.70
N VAL A 504 2.07 -8.92 34.39
CA VAL A 504 2.37 -10.21 33.76
C VAL A 504 1.85 -10.15 32.33
N ILE A 505 2.73 -10.41 31.38
CA ILE A 505 2.45 -10.48 29.95
C ILE A 505 2.32 -11.95 29.60
N THR A 506 1.26 -12.35 28.92
CA THR A 506 1.07 -13.73 28.46
C THR A 506 0.88 -13.72 26.96
N LEU A 507 1.80 -14.36 26.23
CA LEU A 507 1.61 -14.69 24.82
C LEU A 507 0.89 -16.01 24.68
N VAL A 508 0.13 -16.12 23.61
CA VAL A 508 -0.75 -17.23 23.33
C VAL A 508 -0.60 -17.61 21.86
N ASP A 509 -0.28 -18.87 21.59
CA ASP A 509 -0.57 -19.45 20.29
C ASP A 509 -2.08 -19.75 20.21
N LEU A 510 -2.79 -19.03 19.36
CA LEU A 510 -4.24 -19.13 19.21
C LEU A 510 -4.67 -20.44 18.54
N ALA A 511 -3.75 -21.16 17.89
CA ALA A 511 -4.02 -22.45 17.27
C ALA A 511 -3.89 -23.62 18.27
N SER A 512 -2.81 -23.65 19.06
CA SER A 512 -2.56 -24.75 20.02
C SER A 512 -2.97 -24.45 21.46
N GLY A 513 -3.18 -23.18 21.79
CA GLY A 513 -3.40 -22.70 23.15
C GLY A 513 -2.16 -22.76 24.04
N ILE A 514 -0.96 -22.93 23.48
CA ILE A 514 0.30 -22.82 24.23
C ILE A 514 0.45 -21.38 24.71
N THR A 515 0.83 -21.20 25.98
CA THR A 515 1.10 -19.88 26.55
C THR A 515 2.50 -19.78 27.12
N VAL A 516 3.05 -18.57 27.10
CA VAL A 516 4.28 -18.22 27.82
C VAL A 516 4.07 -16.88 28.49
N SER A 517 4.50 -16.75 29.74
CA SER A 517 4.31 -15.53 30.51
C SER A 517 5.63 -14.91 30.96
N LEU A 518 5.68 -13.58 31.04
CA LEU A 518 6.79 -12.80 31.58
C LEU A 518 6.26 -11.85 32.64
N SER A 519 6.87 -11.84 33.83
CA SER A 519 6.58 -10.88 34.89
C SER A 519 7.54 -9.69 34.80
N SER A 520 7.03 -8.48 34.94
CA SER A 520 7.85 -7.25 35.02
C SER A 520 8.77 -7.20 36.24
N THR A 521 8.54 -8.03 37.27
CA THR A 521 9.35 -8.08 38.51
C THR A 521 10.50 -9.07 38.46
N SER A 522 10.63 -9.89 37.42
CA SER A 522 11.76 -10.81 37.27
C SER A 522 12.98 -10.07 36.74
N ASN A 523 13.90 -9.68 37.63
CA ASN A 523 15.20 -9.11 37.27
C ASN A 523 15.94 -10.05 36.29
N SER A 524 16.14 -9.61 35.05
CA SER A 524 17.00 -10.21 34.00
C SER A 524 16.63 -11.61 33.44
N GLY A 525 15.40 -12.11 33.60
CA GLY A 525 15.03 -13.46 33.13
C GLY A 525 14.21 -13.50 31.83
N SER A 526 14.75 -14.10 30.76
CA SER A 526 13.96 -14.58 29.62
C SER A 526 13.06 -15.74 30.06
N SER A 527 11.78 -15.74 29.67
CA SER A 527 10.91 -16.92 29.81
C SER A 527 10.71 -17.59 28.44
N SER A 528 10.83 -18.91 28.42
CA SER A 528 10.66 -19.74 27.23
C SER A 528 9.88 -21.00 27.59
N ALA A 529 8.84 -21.32 26.83
CA ALA A 529 8.09 -22.57 26.97
C ALA A 529 8.16 -23.34 25.66
N THR A 530 8.78 -24.53 25.69
CA THR A 530 8.79 -25.49 24.58
C THR A 530 7.54 -26.36 24.69
N GLY A 531 6.66 -26.34 23.69
CA GLY A 531 5.55 -27.29 23.64
C GLY A 531 6.11 -28.69 23.37
N SER A 532 5.97 -29.63 24.29
CA SER A 532 5.87 -31.06 23.95
C SER A 532 4.39 -31.42 23.98
N PRO A 533 3.89 -32.37 23.17
CA PRO A 533 2.62 -33.00 23.53
C PRO A 533 2.80 -33.46 24.97
N ILE A 534 1.93 -33.04 25.87
CA ILE A 534 1.81 -33.69 27.17
C ILE A 534 1.63 -35.16 26.80
N SER A 535 2.66 -35.96 27.05
CA SER A 535 2.50 -37.39 27.20
C SER A 535 1.44 -37.50 28.26
N THR A 536 0.19 -37.74 27.84
CA THR A 536 -0.96 -37.94 28.72
C THR A 536 -0.51 -38.85 29.86
N PRO A 537 -0.30 -38.33 31.08
CA PRO A 537 -0.57 -39.17 32.21
C PRO A 537 -2.07 -39.36 32.14
N THR A 538 -2.51 -40.60 32.00
CA THR A 538 -3.90 -40.95 32.26
C THR A 538 -4.31 -40.25 33.55
N LEU A 539 -5.30 -39.35 33.49
CA LEU A 539 -5.97 -38.86 34.69
C LEU A 539 -6.66 -40.07 35.31
N THR A 540 -5.93 -40.78 36.15
CA THR A 540 -6.50 -41.72 37.09
C THR A 540 -7.12 -40.90 38.21
N GLU A 541 -8.46 -40.92 38.24
CA GLU A 541 -9.35 -40.53 39.33
C GLU A 541 -9.81 -39.06 39.45
N ASN A 542 -11.13 -38.95 39.68
CA ASN A 542 -11.96 -37.81 40.08
C ASN A 542 -11.25 -36.62 40.75
N VAL A 543 -10.71 -35.68 39.97
CA VAL A 543 -10.32 -34.35 40.47
C VAL A 543 -11.57 -33.49 40.64
N LYS A 544 -11.87 -33.03 41.86
CA LYS A 544 -13.05 -32.20 42.15
C LYS A 544 -12.69 -30.72 42.00
N ILE A 545 -13.42 -30.02 41.15
CA ILE A 545 -13.30 -28.57 40.98
C ILE A 545 -13.81 -27.86 42.24
N SER A 546 -13.00 -26.95 42.79
CA SER A 546 -13.36 -26.17 43.98
C SER A 546 -13.65 -24.70 43.65
N LYS A 547 -12.98 -24.15 42.64
CA LYS A 547 -13.11 -22.75 42.23
C LYS A 547 -12.90 -22.60 40.73
N ILE A 548 -13.73 -21.78 40.11
CA ILE A 548 -13.47 -21.19 38.79
C ILE A 548 -13.28 -19.70 39.01
N GLU A 549 -12.25 -19.12 38.39
CA GLU A 549 -11.92 -17.71 38.52
C GLU A 549 -11.66 -17.11 37.16
N ILE A 550 -12.42 -16.09 36.77
CA ILE A 550 -12.10 -15.28 35.59
C ILE A 550 -11.08 -14.25 36.05
N THR A 551 -9.84 -14.41 35.59
CA THR A 551 -8.67 -13.69 36.12
C THR A 551 -8.39 -12.38 35.41
N SER A 552 -8.98 -12.17 34.23
CA SER A 552 -8.85 -10.90 33.51
C SER A 552 -9.76 -9.83 34.13
N PRO A 553 -9.26 -8.59 34.36
CA PRO A 553 -10.09 -7.48 34.85
C PRO A 553 -10.90 -6.77 33.75
N GLY A 554 -10.65 -7.10 32.48
CA GLY A 554 -11.31 -6.53 31.30
C GLY A 554 -11.23 -7.48 30.11
N LEU A 555 -11.90 -7.14 29.01
CA LEU A 555 -11.91 -7.93 27.77
C LEU A 555 -11.03 -7.23 26.72
N ALA A 556 -10.01 -7.92 26.22
CA ALA A 556 -9.18 -7.40 25.12
C ALA A 556 -9.87 -7.69 23.78
N VAL A 557 -10.19 -6.67 22.99
CA VAL A 557 -10.87 -6.83 21.69
C VAL A 557 -9.86 -6.61 20.56
N ALA A 558 -9.67 -7.62 19.71
CA ALA A 558 -8.82 -7.52 18.53
C ALA A 558 -9.50 -6.71 17.42
N SER A 559 -8.71 -6.24 16.44
CA SER A 559 -9.22 -5.54 15.25
C SER A 559 -10.20 -6.39 14.41
N SER A 560 -10.14 -7.72 14.55
CA SER A 560 -11.11 -8.67 13.98
C SER A 560 -12.47 -8.68 14.69
N GLY A 561 -12.63 -7.94 15.79
CA GLY A 561 -13.84 -7.93 16.62
C GLY A 561 -13.94 -9.08 17.63
N VAL A 562 -12.94 -9.98 17.71
CA VAL A 562 -12.90 -11.09 18.68
C VAL A 562 -12.36 -10.62 20.02
N GLY A 563 -13.02 -11.02 21.11
CA GLY A 563 -12.63 -10.69 22.49
C GLY A 563 -11.82 -11.80 23.16
N TYR A 564 -10.89 -11.44 24.04
CA TYR A 564 -10.06 -12.38 24.81
C TYR A 564 -10.05 -12.04 26.31
N ALA A 565 -10.17 -13.07 27.14
CA ALA A 565 -10.03 -13.01 28.58
C ALA A 565 -9.36 -14.29 29.12
N THR A 566 -8.92 -14.26 30.37
CA THR A 566 -8.25 -15.38 31.04
C THR A 566 -9.09 -15.93 32.19
N TYR A 567 -8.93 -17.22 32.48
CA TYR A 567 -9.55 -17.88 33.61
C TYR A 567 -8.60 -18.92 34.24
N LYS A 568 -8.92 -19.31 35.46
CA LYS A 568 -8.27 -20.39 36.21
C LYS A 568 -9.31 -21.34 36.79
N ILE A 569 -8.92 -22.60 36.94
CA ILE A 569 -9.68 -23.65 37.61
C ILE A 569 -8.79 -24.23 38.69
N LEU A 570 -9.29 -24.24 39.92
CA LEU A 570 -8.59 -24.81 41.06
C LEU A 570 -9.25 -26.11 41.51
N ASP A 571 -8.43 -27.10 41.85
CA ASP A 571 -8.88 -28.33 42.50
C ASP A 571 -9.21 -28.10 43.99
N GLN A 572 -9.72 -29.12 44.69
CA GLN A 572 -9.99 -29.04 46.14
C GLN A 572 -8.79 -28.68 47.03
N ASN A 573 -7.57 -28.79 46.51
CA ASN A 573 -6.33 -28.48 47.22
C ASN A 573 -5.78 -27.08 46.87
N GLY A 574 -6.46 -26.34 45.99
CA GLY A 574 -6.04 -25.01 45.52
C GLY A 574 -5.01 -25.03 44.39
N ASN A 575 -4.73 -26.20 43.80
CA ASN A 575 -3.80 -26.30 42.66
C ASN A 575 -4.48 -25.83 41.38
N ASP A 576 -3.76 -25.08 40.56
CA ASP A 576 -4.19 -24.68 39.23
C ASP A 576 -4.19 -25.89 38.29
N ILE A 577 -5.39 -26.33 37.91
CA ILE A 577 -5.60 -27.49 37.03
C ILE A 577 -6.05 -27.09 35.62
N THR A 578 -5.97 -25.80 35.30
CA THR A 578 -6.56 -25.22 34.09
C THR A 578 -6.01 -25.84 32.80
N SER A 579 -4.73 -26.20 32.78
CA SER A 579 -4.05 -26.83 31.64
C SER A 579 -4.28 -28.34 31.50
N TYR A 580 -4.85 -29.00 32.52
CA TYR A 580 -5.06 -30.45 32.52
C TYR A 580 -6.45 -30.87 32.03
N LEU A 581 -7.36 -29.91 31.84
CA LEU A 581 -8.72 -30.14 31.37
C LEU A 581 -8.76 -29.92 29.86
N SER A 582 -8.25 -30.89 29.09
CA SER A 582 -8.17 -30.82 27.63
C SER A 582 -9.52 -30.73 26.90
N ARG A 583 -10.63 -30.87 27.64
CA ARG A 583 -11.99 -30.46 27.25
C ARG A 583 -12.80 -30.17 28.52
N PRO A 584 -13.22 -28.93 28.81
CA PRO A 584 -14.16 -28.65 29.89
C PRO A 584 -15.57 -29.12 29.50
N ASN A 585 -15.80 -30.42 29.28
CA ASN A 585 -17.14 -30.89 28.90
C ASN A 585 -18.19 -30.61 30.00
N ASN A 586 -17.76 -30.38 31.25
CA ASN A 586 -18.65 -30.04 32.35
C ASN A 586 -18.62 -28.55 32.71
N ILE A 587 -17.63 -27.76 32.27
CA ILE A 587 -17.56 -26.32 32.57
C ILE A 587 -18.02 -25.53 31.37
N ILE A 588 -19.11 -24.80 31.56
CA ILE A 588 -19.74 -24.03 30.50
C ILE A 588 -19.55 -22.55 30.79
N PHE A 589 -18.99 -21.83 29.81
CA PHE A 589 -18.88 -20.37 29.82
C PHE A 589 -19.99 -19.78 28.95
N LYS A 590 -20.72 -18.80 29.46
CA LYS A 590 -21.85 -18.16 28.77
C LYS A 590 -21.89 -16.65 28.98
N ASN A 591 -22.43 -15.99 27.97
CA ASN A 591 -22.96 -14.63 28.03
C ASN A 591 -24.05 -14.48 26.93
N ASP A 592 -24.65 -13.30 26.84
CA ASP A 592 -25.81 -13.07 25.96
C ASP A 592 -25.44 -12.55 24.55
N VAL A 593 -24.17 -12.20 24.31
CA VAL A 593 -23.76 -11.42 23.14
C VAL A 593 -22.67 -12.07 22.28
N THR A 594 -22.03 -13.14 22.77
CA THR A 594 -20.96 -13.87 22.08
C THR A 594 -21.10 -15.38 22.21
N THR A 595 -20.50 -16.08 21.28
CA THR A 595 -20.13 -17.49 21.47
C THR A 595 -18.78 -17.55 22.18
N ILE A 596 -18.70 -18.28 23.30
CA ILE A 596 -17.47 -18.42 24.09
C ILE A 596 -16.84 -19.79 23.83
N ASN A 597 -15.59 -19.80 23.40
CA ASN A 597 -14.76 -21.00 23.39
C ASN A 597 -13.71 -20.88 24.50
N ALA A 598 -13.55 -21.92 25.32
CA ALA A 598 -12.66 -21.92 26.48
C ALA A 598 -11.64 -23.06 26.37
N GLY A 599 -10.36 -22.74 26.55
CA GLY A 599 -9.29 -23.72 26.54
C GLY A 599 -8.01 -23.16 27.14
N ASN A 600 -7.25 -24.01 27.84
CA ASN A 600 -5.94 -23.68 28.42
C ASN A 600 -5.90 -22.35 29.20
N GLY A 601 -6.99 -21.99 29.89
CA GLY A 601 -7.06 -20.77 30.71
C GLY A 601 -7.43 -19.51 29.94
N ILE A 602 -7.89 -19.66 28.70
CA ILE A 602 -8.28 -18.54 27.83
C ILE A 602 -9.73 -18.71 27.40
N LEU A 603 -10.46 -17.60 27.47
CA LEU A 603 -11.77 -17.41 26.87
C LEU A 603 -11.60 -16.64 25.56
N THR A 604 -12.08 -17.22 24.47
CA THR A 604 -12.20 -16.57 23.16
C THR A 604 -13.67 -16.27 22.92
N LEU A 605 -14.00 -15.00 22.73
CA LEU A 605 -15.36 -14.49 22.60
C LEU A 605 -15.60 -14.00 21.17
N THR A 606 -16.38 -14.76 20.41
CA THR A 606 -16.77 -14.38 19.05
C THR A 606 -18.12 -13.67 19.07
N PRO A 607 -18.24 -12.41 18.61
CA PRO A 607 -19.50 -11.69 18.60
C PRO A 607 -20.56 -12.43 17.78
N ASN A 608 -21.79 -12.44 18.29
CA ASN A 608 -22.94 -12.87 17.51
C ASN A 608 -23.19 -11.88 16.34
N THR A 609 -23.85 -12.32 15.28
CA THR A 609 -24.10 -11.50 14.08
C THR A 609 -24.72 -10.14 14.44
N GLY A 610 -24.08 -9.05 13.98
CA GLY A 610 -24.54 -7.68 14.22
C GLY A 610 -24.08 -7.05 15.54
N ILE A 611 -23.25 -7.75 16.33
CA ILE A 611 -22.64 -7.19 17.55
C ILE A 611 -21.21 -6.75 17.26
N ASN A 612 -20.89 -5.51 17.63
CA ASN A 612 -19.51 -5.03 17.69
C ASN A 612 -19.05 -5.01 19.15
N LEU A 613 -18.12 -5.91 19.51
CA LEU A 613 -17.62 -5.97 20.89
C LEU A 613 -16.95 -4.66 21.33
N GLY A 614 -16.33 -3.91 20.42
CA GLY A 614 -15.70 -2.63 20.75
C GLY A 614 -16.68 -1.53 21.15
N GLU A 615 -17.97 -1.67 20.85
CA GLU A 615 -18.98 -0.64 21.20
C GLU A 615 -19.66 -0.90 22.55
N LEU A 616 -19.34 -2.03 23.21
CA LEU A 616 -19.89 -2.36 24.52
C LEU A 616 -19.09 -1.69 25.63
N ASN A 617 -19.75 -1.29 26.72
CA ASN A 617 -19.08 -0.79 27.93
C ASN A 617 -18.48 -1.92 28.78
N SER A 618 -19.14 -3.07 28.78
CA SER A 618 -18.73 -4.25 29.54
C SER A 618 -19.47 -5.51 29.06
N ILE A 619 -18.92 -6.67 29.39
CA ILE A 619 -19.57 -7.96 29.20
C ILE A 619 -19.57 -8.75 30.51
N VAL A 620 -20.66 -9.46 30.80
CA VAL A 620 -20.73 -10.38 31.94
C VAL A 620 -20.50 -11.79 31.42
N ILE A 621 -19.50 -12.48 31.96
CA ILE A 621 -19.25 -13.89 31.66
C ILE A 621 -19.62 -14.71 32.88
N THR A 622 -20.46 -15.72 32.70
CA THR A 622 -20.76 -16.72 33.72
C THR A 622 -20.10 -18.04 33.36
N ALA A 623 -19.36 -18.61 34.30
CA ALA A 623 -18.75 -19.93 34.18
C ALA A 623 -19.38 -20.87 35.22
N SER A 624 -19.80 -22.05 34.80
CA SER A 624 -20.42 -23.04 35.70
C SER A 624 -19.94 -24.45 35.39
N ASP A 625 -19.52 -25.19 36.41
CA ASP A 625 -19.29 -26.63 36.34
C ASP A 625 -20.57 -27.41 36.68
N SER A 626 -21.08 -28.18 35.73
CA SER A 626 -22.30 -28.98 35.89
C SER A 626 -22.12 -30.18 36.83
N ALA A 627 -20.88 -30.63 37.04
CA ALA A 627 -20.59 -31.79 37.88
C ALA A 627 -20.49 -31.45 39.37
N THR A 628 -19.85 -30.32 39.71
CA THR A 628 -19.68 -29.87 41.11
C THR A 628 -20.66 -28.79 41.54
N GLY A 629 -21.32 -28.13 40.59
CA GLY A 629 -22.19 -26.97 40.84
C GLY A 629 -21.43 -25.66 41.11
N VAL A 630 -20.09 -25.67 41.02
CA VAL A 630 -19.26 -24.46 41.18
C VAL A 630 -19.57 -23.49 40.05
N SER A 631 -19.88 -22.25 40.41
CA SER A 631 -20.26 -21.19 39.47
C SER A 631 -19.59 -19.88 39.85
N THR A 632 -19.23 -19.08 38.86
CA THR A 632 -18.74 -17.71 39.03
C THR A 632 -19.24 -16.82 37.90
N SER A 633 -19.39 -15.53 38.17
CA SER A 633 -19.65 -14.53 37.15
C SER A 633 -18.67 -13.38 37.31
N ALA A 634 -18.12 -12.88 36.20
CA ALA A 634 -17.28 -11.69 36.20
C ALA A 634 -17.76 -10.70 35.14
N THR A 635 -17.78 -9.42 35.52
CA THR A 635 -18.01 -8.32 34.59
C THR A 635 -16.66 -7.83 34.09
N LEU A 636 -16.41 -8.00 32.80
CA LEU A 636 -15.23 -7.51 32.12
C LEU A 636 -15.57 -6.18 31.46
N THR A 637 -14.90 -5.10 31.86
CA THR A 637 -15.01 -3.82 31.17
C THR A 637 -14.35 -3.87 29.80
N ILE A 638 -14.98 -3.24 28.82
CA ILE A 638 -14.47 -3.07 27.45
C ILE A 638 -14.23 -1.56 27.30
N ASP A 639 -13.01 -1.13 26.99
CA ASP A 639 -12.70 0.30 26.86
C ASP A 639 -12.14 0.59 25.47
N THR A 640 -12.91 1.33 24.66
CA THR A 640 -12.58 1.76 23.30
C THR A 640 -12.28 3.25 23.18
N ARG A 641 -11.90 3.93 24.28
CA ARG A 641 -11.52 5.34 24.18
C ARG A 641 -10.28 5.53 23.31
N GLN A 642 -10.53 6.07 22.12
CA GLN A 642 -9.53 6.66 21.23
C GLN A 642 -8.74 7.77 21.94
N PRO A 643 -7.48 8.05 21.54
CA PRO A 643 -6.61 9.00 22.25
C PRO A 643 -6.95 10.49 22.04
N GLU A 644 -8.17 10.86 21.63
CA GLU A 644 -8.49 12.26 21.30
C GLU A 644 -9.11 13.10 22.43
N GLN A 645 -9.20 12.61 23.67
CA GLN A 645 -9.64 13.46 24.79
C GLN A 645 -8.84 13.27 26.06
N LEU A 646 -7.63 13.84 26.09
CA LEU A 646 -7.02 14.41 27.29
C LEU A 646 -6.26 15.68 26.85
N HIS A 647 -6.78 16.81 27.34
CA HIS A 647 -6.44 18.23 27.12
C HIS A 647 -5.07 18.63 26.54
#